data_AF-A0ABC8LX01-F1
#
_entry.id   AF-A0ABC8LX01-F1
#
_cell.length_a   1.000
_cell.length_b   1.000
_cell.length_c   1.000
_cell.angle_alpha   90.00
_cell.angle_beta   90.00
_cell.angle_gamma   90.00
#
_symmetry.space_group_name_H-M   'P 1'
#
loop_
_entity.id
_entity.type
_entity.pdbx_description
1 polymer ?
#
loop_
_entity_poly.entity_id
_entity_poly.type
_entity_poly.pdbx_seq_one_letter_code
_entity_poly.pdbx_strand_id
1 'polypeptide(L)'
;MNNRGDDAFKPQVYGDTIIIERRISHSTSSTVLKDSQGRKVSNRKEELRELVEDYNIDVENPCVIMSQDKSREFLHSGNDKDKFKFFYKATLLQQVDDLLLGVDTKLKAASALMDDLEETIKPVEKEITELLGKIKTMEKFEEIYQQLQLLRKKLAWSWVYNVDRELEEQSQKVMKLRERVPTCQDKIDQKLGKVESLREKLANKKAQVTCLMDESTAVKREIECLRQSVKTATREKIALEEDHRHKCNNIQKIKDRVMRLERQIKDIEEMTIRSTQAEQSEIEENLNQLKLEVEKVKALLFSLKDEEKMVIEKASVIGKEIALIEDTIRDREKKQRSINTHINDLKKHQTNKVTAFGGDRVISLLRAIERHHRRFKMPPIGPVGAHVTLVNGNKWASAVEQALGNLLNAFIVTNHQDLITLRSCGKEANYNNLKIIIYDFSRPRLVIPRHMVPQTEHPTILSVLNSENHTVLNVLVDVMGVERQVLAENYEVGKTVAFERRLAHLKDVFTTDGYRMFSRGPVQTTLPPRDRRATRLCASFDDQIKDLEVEASKEQGDIEERRRQKREAEVNLEGLEPQMRRLKRQCTQLEKDLTRKELELQDLKNSVAAETKASPTSSVDELRLEIMNSQEEIEKKESLLQKLQDCLTEAELKANELRTAYENFVESAQSKVDVFEEAENELKEIEKGLQYAETEKNHYEDIMKDKVLPDIQVAEAKYKELEAKQKESNEKASIICPESEITALGPWDGSTPIQLSAQINKINHRLKRESDKYSESIDDLRITLEEKEHKIGRKRKTYQSFREKLKVCKDAVDSRWKKLQRNKDAAMRLLTFHFNSHLGKKGISGRIKVSYEDTTLSIGVKMPQDATRSGVRDTRGLSGGERSFSTLGFTLALHDMTEAPIRAMDEFDVFMDAVSRKISLDTLVDFALEKGSQWMFITPHDISMVKSHERIKKQQMAPPRS
;
A
#
# COMPACT_ATOMS: atom_id res chain seq x y z
N MET A 1 62.76 33.67 -21.51
CA MET A 1 61.52 34.43 -21.70
C MET A 1 61.58 35.67 -20.83
N ASN A 2 61.19 36.82 -21.35
CA ASN A 2 61.14 38.06 -20.58
C ASN A 2 59.93 38.02 -19.62
N ASN A 3 60.16 38.27 -18.33
CA ASN A 3 59.15 38.15 -17.28
C ASN A 3 59.03 39.47 -16.51
N ARG A 4 58.60 40.51 -17.23
CA ARG A 4 58.51 41.90 -16.74
C ARG A 4 57.15 42.48 -17.11
N GLY A 5 56.67 43.42 -16.30
CA GLY A 5 55.36 44.08 -16.48
C GLY A 5 54.31 43.55 -15.52
N ASP A 6 53.08 44.07 -15.65
CA ASP A 6 51.96 43.76 -14.77
C ASP A 6 51.48 42.30 -14.93
N ASP A 7 51.71 41.71 -16.10
CA ASP A 7 51.37 40.30 -16.43
C ASP A 7 52.56 39.34 -16.22
N ALA A 8 53.48 39.63 -15.30
CA ALA A 8 54.61 38.75 -15.04
C ALA A 8 54.17 37.44 -14.35
N PHE A 9 54.62 36.30 -14.86
CA PHE A 9 54.38 34.99 -14.26
C PHE A 9 55.22 34.80 -12.99
N LYS A 10 54.57 34.76 -11.83
CA LYS A 10 55.19 34.51 -10.51
C LYS A 10 56.53 35.27 -10.34
N PRO A 11 56.55 36.62 -10.46
CA PRO A 11 57.78 37.41 -10.53
C PRO A 11 58.63 37.28 -9.28
N GLN A 12 58.02 37.02 -8.12
CA GLN A 12 58.72 36.77 -6.86
C GLN A 12 59.56 35.48 -6.87
N VAL A 13 59.21 34.52 -7.73
CA VAL A 13 59.87 33.20 -7.80
C VAL A 13 60.90 33.16 -8.91
N TYR A 14 60.54 33.66 -10.10
CA TYR A 14 61.38 33.55 -11.29
C TYR A 14 62.19 34.82 -11.58
N GLY A 15 61.82 35.96 -11.00
CA GLY A 15 62.40 37.26 -11.33
C GLY A 15 62.08 37.70 -12.76
N ASP A 16 62.86 38.66 -13.25
CA ASP A 16 62.69 39.32 -14.56
C ASP A 16 62.81 38.42 -15.79
N THR A 17 63.31 37.19 -15.67
CA THR A 17 63.58 36.32 -16.81
C THR A 17 63.43 34.86 -16.41
N ILE A 18 62.64 34.13 -17.19
CA ILE A 18 62.46 32.69 -17.00
C ILE A 18 63.31 31.94 -18.02
N ILE A 19 64.13 31.01 -17.55
CA ILE A 19 64.99 30.17 -18.40
C ILE A 19 64.43 28.75 -18.42
N ILE A 20 64.08 28.26 -19.61
CA ILE A 20 63.61 26.89 -19.82
C ILE A 20 64.76 26.10 -20.45
N GLU A 21 65.29 25.12 -19.74
CA GLU A 21 66.37 24.27 -20.21
C GLU A 21 65.85 22.87 -20.50
N ARG A 22 65.98 22.40 -21.74
CA ARG A 22 65.74 21.00 -22.10
C ARG A 22 67.07 20.31 -22.36
N ARG A 23 67.43 19.35 -21.51
CA ARG A 23 68.60 18.49 -21.70
C ARG A 23 68.17 17.22 -22.39
N ILE A 24 68.75 16.96 -23.56
CA ILE A 24 68.52 15.76 -24.36
C ILE A 24 69.80 14.93 -24.29
N SER A 25 69.70 13.72 -23.75
CA SER A 25 70.75 12.71 -23.73
C SER A 25 70.31 11.50 -24.55
N HIS A 26 71.23 10.56 -24.81
CA HIS A 26 70.94 9.36 -25.61
C HIS A 26 69.84 8.46 -25.00
N SER A 27 69.57 8.56 -23.69
CA SER A 27 68.58 7.73 -22.99
C SER A 27 67.44 8.51 -22.33
N THR A 28 67.62 9.81 -22.05
CA THR A 28 66.63 10.61 -21.31
C THR A 28 66.55 12.06 -21.82
N SER A 29 65.34 12.64 -21.77
CA SER A 29 65.09 14.06 -22.00
C SER A 29 64.50 14.65 -20.71
N SER A 30 65.15 15.65 -20.12
CA SER A 30 64.65 16.34 -18.92
C SER A 30 64.47 17.83 -19.18
N THR A 31 63.35 18.39 -18.72
CA THR A 31 63.07 19.83 -18.79
C THR A 31 63.18 20.44 -17.40
N VAL A 32 63.89 21.57 -17.28
CA VAL A 32 64.12 22.30 -16.04
C VAL A 32 63.77 23.77 -16.23
N LEU A 33 62.99 24.30 -15.29
CA LEU A 33 62.61 25.71 -15.18
C LEU A 33 63.57 26.39 -14.21
N LYS A 34 64.15 27.52 -14.64
CA LYS A 34 65.15 28.29 -13.90
C LYS A 34 64.75 29.76 -13.77
N ASP A 35 65.20 30.39 -12.69
CA ASP A 35 65.03 31.82 -12.44
C ASP A 35 66.02 32.69 -13.26
N SER A 36 65.93 34.01 -13.08
CA SER A 36 66.79 35.00 -13.74
C SER A 36 68.28 34.85 -13.45
N GLN A 37 68.66 34.17 -12.36
CA GLN A 37 70.04 33.87 -11.98
C GLN A 37 70.49 32.48 -12.47
N GLY A 38 69.64 31.74 -13.18
CA GLY A 38 69.93 30.39 -13.67
C GLY A 38 69.79 29.29 -12.62
N ARG A 39 69.22 29.58 -11.44
CA ARG A 39 68.97 28.60 -10.38
C ARG A 39 67.72 27.79 -10.72
N LYS A 40 67.76 26.50 -10.45
CA LYS A 40 66.64 25.59 -10.71
C LYS A 40 65.48 25.88 -9.74
N VAL A 41 64.33 26.21 -10.30
CA VAL A 41 63.08 26.42 -9.55
C VAL A 41 62.22 25.16 -9.58
N SER A 42 62.04 24.58 -10.76
CA SER A 42 61.13 23.44 -10.94
C SER A 42 61.55 22.51 -12.08
N ASN A 43 61.03 21.29 -12.05
CA ASN A 43 61.10 20.30 -13.13
C ASN A 43 59.74 19.65 -13.39
N ARG A 44 58.66 20.21 -12.84
CA ARG A 44 57.30 19.67 -12.97
C ARG A 44 56.72 20.08 -14.31
N LYS A 45 56.03 19.14 -14.96
CA LYS A 45 55.38 19.38 -16.25
C LYS A 45 54.16 20.28 -16.11
N GLU A 46 53.48 20.21 -14.97
CA GLU A 46 52.30 21.01 -14.65
C GLU A 46 52.63 22.50 -14.59
N GLU A 47 53.74 22.86 -13.95
CA GLU A 47 54.16 24.26 -13.84
C GLU A 47 54.63 24.83 -15.20
N LEU A 48 55.21 24.00 -16.05
CA LEU A 48 55.47 24.38 -17.44
C LEU A 48 54.17 24.61 -18.22
N ARG A 49 53.10 23.84 -17.95
CA ARG A 49 51.79 24.07 -18.59
C ARG A 49 51.15 25.37 -18.11
N GLU A 50 51.16 25.64 -16.80
CA GLU A 50 50.70 26.92 -16.24
C GLU A 50 51.42 28.09 -16.90
N LEU A 51 52.73 28.00 -17.05
CA LEU A 51 53.53 29.03 -17.71
C LEU A 51 53.15 29.19 -19.20
N VAL A 52 52.96 28.09 -19.91
CA VAL A 52 52.56 28.12 -21.33
C VAL A 52 51.17 28.75 -21.50
N GLU A 53 50.23 28.49 -20.58
CA GLU A 53 48.91 29.11 -20.56
C GLU A 53 48.97 30.61 -20.22
N ASP A 54 49.77 31.00 -19.22
CA ASP A 54 49.91 32.40 -18.78
C ASP A 54 50.48 33.30 -19.87
N TYR A 55 51.47 32.80 -20.63
CA TYR A 55 52.03 33.51 -21.79
C TYR A 55 51.21 33.34 -23.08
N ASN A 56 50.05 32.69 -23.03
CA ASN A 56 49.19 32.43 -24.19
C ASN A 56 49.93 31.76 -25.37
N ILE A 57 50.72 30.72 -25.08
CA ILE A 57 51.51 29.98 -26.07
C ILE A 57 50.76 28.69 -26.45
N ASP A 58 49.91 28.73 -27.47
CA ASP A 58 49.25 27.53 -27.99
C ASP A 58 50.07 26.87 -29.12
N VAL A 59 50.91 25.90 -28.75
CA VAL A 59 51.74 25.12 -29.69
C VAL A 59 50.88 24.20 -30.59
N GLU A 60 49.67 23.84 -30.15
CA GLU A 60 48.75 22.97 -30.90
C GLU A 60 48.00 23.75 -32.00
N ASN A 61 47.84 25.05 -31.81
CA ASN A 61 47.23 25.95 -32.78
C ASN A 61 48.10 26.03 -34.05
N PRO A 62 47.56 25.63 -35.21
CA PRO A 62 48.34 25.59 -36.44
C PRO A 62 48.73 26.97 -36.99
N CYS A 63 48.09 28.07 -36.54
CA CYS A 63 48.48 29.44 -36.85
C CYS A 63 49.59 29.99 -35.94
N VAL A 64 49.95 29.26 -34.88
CA VAL A 64 51.07 29.60 -33.98
C VAL A 64 52.29 28.80 -34.41
N ILE A 65 52.15 27.47 -34.50
CA ILE A 65 53.20 26.58 -35.02
C ILE A 65 52.66 25.83 -36.24
N MET A 66 53.13 26.26 -37.41
CA MET A 66 52.81 25.64 -38.69
C MET A 66 53.96 24.71 -39.10
N SER A 67 53.75 23.40 -38.93
CA SER A 67 54.70 22.36 -39.37
C SER A 67 54.61 22.10 -40.87
N GLN A 68 55.63 21.45 -41.44
CA GLN A 68 55.68 21.01 -42.84
C GLN A 68 54.40 20.27 -43.31
N ASP A 69 53.90 19.31 -42.53
CA ASP A 69 52.69 18.57 -42.91
C ASP A 69 51.45 19.47 -42.91
N LYS A 70 51.33 20.35 -41.91
CA LYS A 70 50.20 21.29 -41.79
C LYS A 70 50.23 22.34 -42.89
N SER A 71 51.40 22.86 -43.26
CA SER A 71 51.55 23.81 -44.37
C SER A 71 51.20 23.15 -45.70
N ARG A 72 51.61 21.89 -45.95
CA ARG A 72 51.21 21.12 -47.14
C ARG A 72 49.69 20.91 -47.22
N GLU A 73 49.09 20.41 -46.14
CA GLU A 73 47.65 20.13 -46.07
C GLU A 73 46.80 21.38 -46.33
N PHE A 74 47.22 22.51 -45.76
CA PHE A 74 46.44 23.75 -45.74
C PHE A 74 46.71 24.68 -46.93
N LEU A 75 47.98 24.96 -47.25
CA LEU A 75 48.34 25.96 -48.26
C LEU A 75 48.14 25.45 -49.71
N HIS A 76 48.19 24.13 -49.92
CA HIS A 76 48.26 23.57 -51.27
C HIS A 76 47.14 22.56 -51.60
N SER A 77 46.78 21.64 -50.69
CA SER A 77 45.84 20.54 -51.00
C SER A 77 44.43 20.66 -50.40
N GLY A 78 44.18 21.64 -49.53
CA GLY A 78 43.04 21.63 -48.61
C GLY A 78 41.67 21.47 -49.26
N ASN A 79 41.00 20.35 -48.96
CA ASN A 79 39.57 20.21 -49.17
C ASN A 79 38.82 21.22 -48.27
N ASP A 80 37.58 21.59 -48.61
CA ASP A 80 36.82 22.58 -47.85
C ASP A 80 36.57 22.14 -46.39
N LYS A 81 36.57 20.82 -46.13
CA LYS A 81 36.55 20.25 -44.78
C LYS A 81 37.83 20.48 -43.98
N ASP A 82 38.98 20.37 -44.63
CA ASP A 82 40.28 20.56 -43.98
C ASP A 82 40.50 22.04 -43.66
N LYS A 83 40.08 22.93 -44.57
CA LYS A 83 40.05 24.39 -44.33
C LYS A 83 39.16 24.74 -43.13
N PHE A 84 37.99 24.11 -43.02
CA PHE A 84 37.10 24.29 -41.87
C PHE A 84 37.76 23.82 -40.57
N LYS A 85 38.31 22.60 -40.54
CA LYS A 85 38.99 22.05 -39.37
C LYS A 85 40.15 22.94 -38.92
N PHE A 86 40.92 23.44 -39.87
CA PHE A 86 42.02 24.38 -39.60
C PHE A 86 41.50 25.68 -39.00
N PHE A 87 40.50 26.32 -39.62
CA PHE A 87 39.85 27.52 -39.09
C PHE A 87 39.27 27.31 -37.69
N TYR A 88 38.56 26.20 -37.47
CA TYR A 88 37.87 25.89 -36.22
C TYR A 88 38.86 25.64 -35.07
N LYS A 89 40.01 25.00 -35.37
CA LYS A 89 41.11 24.83 -34.42
C LYS A 89 41.87 26.15 -34.20
N ALA A 90 42.16 26.90 -35.26
CA ALA A 90 42.94 28.13 -35.20
C ALA A 90 42.25 29.24 -34.39
N THR A 91 40.93 29.35 -34.51
CA THR A 91 40.11 30.33 -33.78
C THR A 91 39.77 29.89 -32.35
N LEU A 92 40.29 28.76 -31.88
CA LEU A 92 40.00 28.14 -30.57
C LEU A 92 38.51 27.78 -30.34
N LEU A 93 37.66 27.97 -31.36
CA LEU A 93 36.23 27.64 -31.28
C LEU A 93 36.01 26.16 -30.99
N GLN A 94 36.85 25.28 -31.56
CA GLN A 94 36.81 23.84 -31.27
C GLN A 94 37.04 23.54 -29.79
N GLN A 95 38.04 24.16 -29.17
CA GLN A 95 38.37 23.90 -27.76
C GLN A 95 37.23 24.32 -26.85
N VAL A 96 36.60 25.48 -27.12
CA VAL A 96 35.43 25.95 -26.35
C VAL A 96 34.24 25.03 -26.52
N ASP A 97 33.97 24.57 -27.74
CA ASP A 97 32.89 23.64 -28.07
C ASP A 97 33.06 22.30 -27.32
N ASP A 98 34.27 21.71 -27.38
CA ASP A 98 34.62 20.48 -26.68
C ASP A 98 34.51 20.63 -25.14
N LEU A 99 34.93 21.77 -24.59
CA LEU A 99 34.79 22.08 -23.17
C LEU A 99 33.32 22.20 -22.75
N LEU A 100 32.49 22.89 -23.55
CA LEU A 100 31.06 23.03 -23.26
C LEU A 100 30.34 21.69 -23.34
N LEU A 101 30.66 20.84 -24.32
CA LEU A 101 30.17 19.45 -24.40
C LEU A 101 30.61 18.63 -23.18
N GLY A 102 31.87 18.78 -22.75
CA GLY A 102 32.39 18.14 -21.55
C GLY A 102 31.70 18.58 -20.25
N VAL A 103 31.27 19.85 -20.16
CA VAL A 103 30.50 20.34 -19.02
C VAL A 103 29.05 19.85 -19.08
N ASP A 104 28.41 19.88 -20.26
CA ASP A 104 27.04 19.39 -20.45
C ASP A 104 26.90 17.90 -20.10
N THR A 105 27.85 17.07 -20.55
CA THR A 105 27.89 15.64 -20.19
C THR A 105 28.02 15.42 -18.68
N LYS A 106 28.89 16.20 -18.00
CA LYS A 106 29.00 16.17 -16.53
C LYS A 106 27.72 16.63 -15.83
N LEU A 107 27.05 17.65 -16.35
CA LEU A 107 25.77 18.12 -15.80
C LEU A 107 24.66 17.09 -15.96
N LYS A 108 24.58 16.42 -17.12
CA LYS A 108 23.65 15.30 -17.34
C LYS A 108 23.89 14.15 -16.36
N ALA A 109 25.16 13.76 -16.16
CA ALA A 109 25.51 12.75 -15.17
C ALA A 109 25.16 13.16 -13.74
N ALA A 110 25.41 14.43 -13.37
CA ALA A 110 25.06 14.95 -12.05
C ALA A 110 23.54 15.03 -11.84
N SER A 111 22.76 15.35 -12.87
CA SER A 111 21.29 15.33 -12.84
C SER A 111 20.78 13.90 -12.63
N ALA A 112 21.31 12.92 -13.36
CA ALA A 112 20.92 11.51 -13.19
C ALA A 112 21.22 11.01 -11.76
N LEU A 113 22.37 11.36 -11.20
CA LEU A 113 22.71 11.04 -9.80
C LEU A 113 21.76 11.69 -8.80
N MET A 114 21.24 12.90 -9.08
CA MET A 114 20.22 13.52 -8.24
C MET A 114 18.90 12.76 -8.30
N ASP A 115 18.48 12.34 -9.49
CA ASP A 115 17.24 11.56 -9.66
C ASP A 115 17.35 10.21 -8.91
N ASP A 116 18.50 9.52 -9.00
CA ASP A 116 18.77 8.29 -8.23
C ASP A 116 18.72 8.54 -6.70
N LEU A 117 19.30 9.65 -6.22
CA LEU A 117 19.28 10.00 -4.81
C LEU A 117 17.87 10.33 -4.30
N GLU A 118 17.04 10.98 -5.12
CA GLU A 118 15.63 11.20 -4.81
C GLU A 118 14.85 9.87 -4.76
N GLU A 119 15.16 8.91 -5.62
CA GLU A 119 14.55 7.58 -5.56
C GLU A 119 14.84 6.86 -4.23
N THR A 120 16.01 7.09 -3.62
CA THR A 120 16.33 6.51 -2.30
C THR A 120 15.46 7.03 -1.15
N ILE A 121 14.74 8.14 -1.34
CA ILE A 121 13.81 8.69 -0.34
C ILE A 121 12.48 7.91 -0.34
N LYS A 122 12.00 7.48 -1.52
CA LYS A 122 10.71 6.77 -1.68
C LYS A 122 10.51 5.57 -0.73
N PRO A 123 11.47 4.65 -0.50
CA PRO A 123 11.26 3.55 0.43
C PRO A 123 11.08 4.03 1.87
N VAL A 124 11.83 5.06 2.30
CA VAL A 124 11.70 5.60 3.66
C VAL A 124 10.37 6.34 3.85
N GLU A 125 9.85 6.98 2.80
CA GLU A 125 8.48 7.53 2.81
C GLU A 125 7.43 6.43 2.97
N LYS A 126 7.59 5.28 2.30
CA LYS A 126 6.71 4.12 2.51
C LYS A 126 6.78 3.63 3.96
N GLU A 127 7.97 3.50 4.53
CA GLU A 127 8.14 3.13 5.94
C GLU A 127 7.44 4.12 6.90
N ILE A 128 7.52 5.42 6.61
CA ILE A 128 6.79 6.45 7.38
C ILE A 128 5.29 6.24 7.28
N THR A 129 4.75 5.99 6.08
CA THR A 129 3.31 5.71 5.91
C THR A 129 2.87 4.44 6.62
N GLU A 130 3.72 3.40 6.65
CA GLU A 130 3.47 2.17 7.40
C GLU A 130 3.49 2.42 8.92
N LEU A 131 4.46 3.19 9.42
CA LEU A 131 4.54 3.59 10.84
C LEU A 131 3.32 4.42 11.26
N LEU A 132 2.89 5.39 10.43
CA LEU A 132 1.65 6.15 10.68
C LEU A 132 0.43 5.23 10.72
N GLY A 133 0.37 4.22 9.84
CA GLY A 133 -0.66 3.18 9.87
C GLY A 133 -0.65 2.41 11.20
N LYS A 134 0.54 1.97 11.64
CA LYS A 134 0.73 1.25 12.90
C LYS A 134 0.34 2.08 14.12
N ILE A 135 0.74 3.36 14.18
CA ILE A 135 0.36 4.27 15.27
C ILE A 135 -1.16 4.40 15.34
N LYS A 136 -1.83 4.64 14.21
CA LYS A 136 -3.30 4.73 14.17
C LYS A 136 -4.00 3.44 14.64
N THR A 137 -3.43 2.27 14.33
CA THR A 137 -3.98 1.00 14.83
C THR A 137 -3.78 0.84 16.33
N MET A 138 -2.66 1.31 16.87
CA MET A 138 -2.38 1.26 18.30
C MET A 138 -3.18 2.30 19.10
N GLU A 139 -3.44 3.48 18.55
CA GLU A 139 -4.34 4.48 19.16
C GLU A 139 -5.77 3.92 19.31
N LYS A 140 -6.28 3.27 18.26
CA LYS A 140 -7.57 2.55 18.34
C LYS A 140 -7.53 1.41 19.36
N PHE A 141 -6.39 0.75 19.53
CA PHE A 141 -6.22 -0.28 20.55
C PHE A 141 -6.29 0.31 21.96
N GLU A 142 -5.67 1.47 22.18
CA GLU A 142 -5.73 2.19 23.45
C GLU A 142 -7.15 2.68 23.77
N GLU A 143 -7.89 3.20 22.79
CA GLU A 143 -9.31 3.53 22.93
C GLU A 143 -10.16 2.31 23.35
N ILE A 144 -9.95 1.16 22.70
CA ILE A 144 -10.65 -0.09 23.03
C ILE A 144 -10.27 -0.56 24.45
N TYR A 145 -9.01 -0.38 24.86
CA TYR A 145 -8.56 -0.71 26.21
C TYR A 145 -9.23 0.19 27.26
N GLN A 146 -9.33 1.50 27.01
CA GLN A 146 -10.05 2.43 27.89
C GLN A 146 -11.54 2.08 27.98
N GLN A 147 -12.18 1.73 26.86
CA GLN A 147 -13.56 1.22 26.85
C GLN A 147 -13.70 -0.06 27.67
N LEU A 148 -12.72 -0.96 27.63
CA LEU A 148 -12.73 -2.17 28.43
C LEU A 148 -12.61 -1.88 29.93
N GLN A 149 -11.76 -0.93 30.33
CA GLN A 149 -11.69 -0.49 31.73
C GLN A 149 -13.03 0.08 32.20
N LEU A 150 -13.68 0.90 31.37
CA LEU A 150 -15.02 1.41 31.63
C LEU A 150 -16.06 0.27 31.78
N LEU A 151 -16.03 -0.72 30.89
CA LEU A 151 -16.93 -1.88 30.96
C LEU A 151 -16.66 -2.75 32.20
N ARG A 152 -15.40 -2.90 32.63
CA ARG A 152 -15.06 -3.60 33.88
C ARG A 152 -15.62 -2.88 35.10
N LYS A 153 -15.52 -1.55 35.15
CA LYS A 153 -16.16 -0.73 36.19
C LYS A 153 -17.68 -0.93 36.18
N LYS A 154 -18.32 -0.86 35.01
CA LYS A 154 -19.77 -1.11 34.86
C LYS A 154 -20.17 -2.54 35.28
N LEU A 155 -19.38 -3.55 34.94
CA LEU A 155 -19.65 -4.94 35.33
C LEU A 155 -19.62 -5.10 36.86
N ALA A 156 -18.64 -4.51 37.55
CA ALA A 156 -18.52 -4.62 38.99
C ALA A 156 -19.79 -4.16 39.71
N TRP A 157 -20.34 -3.00 39.31
CA TRP A 157 -21.55 -2.44 39.92
C TRP A 157 -22.85 -3.04 39.38
N SER A 158 -22.84 -3.67 38.19
CA SER A 158 -23.99 -4.43 37.68
C SER A 158 -24.44 -5.56 38.61
N TRP A 159 -23.48 -6.19 39.30
CA TRP A 159 -23.76 -7.25 40.26
C TRP A 159 -24.49 -6.71 41.50
N VAL A 160 -24.09 -5.53 41.97
CA VAL A 160 -24.73 -4.83 43.09
C VAL A 160 -26.16 -4.47 42.70
N TYR A 161 -26.35 -3.76 41.57
CA TYR A 161 -27.69 -3.33 41.13
C TYR A 161 -28.63 -4.50 40.78
N ASN A 162 -28.11 -5.64 40.30
CA ASN A 162 -28.94 -6.81 40.08
C ASN A 162 -29.41 -7.44 41.41
N VAL A 163 -28.52 -7.52 42.41
CA VAL A 163 -28.88 -7.99 43.75
C VAL A 163 -29.85 -7.02 44.44
N ASP A 164 -29.69 -5.70 44.24
CA ASP A 164 -30.62 -4.67 44.75
C ASP A 164 -32.03 -4.87 44.18
N ARG A 165 -32.13 -5.12 42.87
CA ARG A 165 -33.42 -5.42 42.22
C ARG A 165 -34.03 -6.73 42.75
N GLU A 166 -33.22 -7.78 42.92
CA GLU A 166 -33.69 -9.04 43.49
C GLU A 166 -34.16 -8.86 44.94
N LEU A 167 -33.48 -8.03 45.74
CA LEU A 167 -33.89 -7.64 47.08
C LEU A 167 -35.23 -6.88 47.07
N GLU A 168 -35.41 -5.96 46.13
CA GLU A 168 -36.66 -5.21 45.99
C GLU A 168 -37.82 -6.16 45.65
N GLU A 169 -37.65 -7.05 44.68
CA GLU A 169 -38.66 -8.06 44.32
C GLU A 169 -38.98 -9.01 45.49
N GLN A 170 -37.97 -9.47 46.24
CA GLN A 170 -38.19 -10.33 47.40
C GLN A 170 -38.84 -9.56 48.56
N SER A 171 -38.51 -8.29 48.77
CA SER A 171 -39.17 -7.47 49.80
C SER A 171 -40.66 -7.28 49.49
N GLN A 172 -41.01 -7.04 48.22
CA GLN A 172 -42.40 -6.98 47.76
C GLN A 172 -43.13 -8.33 47.95
N LYS A 173 -42.46 -9.46 47.71
CA LYS A 173 -43.03 -10.81 47.97
C LYS A 173 -43.27 -11.03 49.46
N VAL A 174 -42.32 -10.66 50.33
CA VAL A 174 -42.49 -10.76 51.79
C VAL A 174 -43.64 -9.88 52.27
N MET A 175 -43.77 -8.64 51.76
CA MET A 175 -44.91 -7.77 52.07
C MET A 175 -46.25 -8.41 51.68
N LYS A 176 -46.39 -8.88 50.44
CA LYS A 176 -47.63 -9.55 49.97
C LYS A 176 -47.98 -10.80 50.77
N LEU A 177 -46.98 -11.57 51.21
CA LEU A 177 -47.22 -12.73 52.06
C LEU A 177 -47.64 -12.34 53.48
N ARG A 178 -47.03 -11.28 54.05
CA ARG A 178 -47.41 -10.73 55.36
C ARG A 178 -48.84 -10.18 55.37
N GLU A 179 -49.33 -9.59 54.28
CA GLU A 179 -50.73 -9.14 54.14
C GLU A 179 -51.76 -10.30 54.17
N ARG A 180 -51.35 -11.53 53.85
CA ARG A 180 -52.25 -12.70 53.91
C ARG A 180 -52.51 -13.16 55.34
N VAL A 181 -51.63 -12.83 56.29
CA VAL A 181 -51.76 -13.19 57.70
C VAL A 181 -53.02 -12.58 58.34
N PRO A 182 -53.25 -11.25 58.32
CA PRO A 182 -54.48 -10.68 58.90
C PRO A 182 -55.74 -11.22 58.22
N THR A 183 -55.73 -11.39 56.89
CA THR A 183 -56.87 -11.92 56.14
C THR A 183 -57.25 -13.36 56.54
N CYS A 184 -56.25 -14.20 56.84
CA CYS A 184 -56.47 -15.55 57.34
C CYS A 184 -56.91 -15.54 58.81
N GLN A 185 -56.34 -14.65 59.63
CA GLN A 185 -56.71 -14.51 61.04
C GLN A 185 -58.15 -14.04 61.21
N ASP A 186 -58.58 -13.02 60.47
CA ASP A 186 -59.96 -12.52 60.50
C ASP A 186 -60.99 -13.61 60.15
N LYS A 187 -60.64 -14.50 59.21
CA LYS A 187 -61.50 -15.64 58.83
C LYS A 187 -61.57 -16.70 59.94
N ILE A 188 -60.46 -16.96 60.63
CA ILE A 188 -60.45 -17.88 61.79
C ILE A 188 -61.34 -17.31 62.89
N ASP A 189 -61.18 -16.03 63.21
CA ASP A 189 -61.93 -15.37 64.29
C ASP A 189 -63.44 -15.30 63.95
N GLN A 190 -63.80 -15.00 62.70
CA GLN A 190 -65.20 -15.01 62.24
C GLN A 190 -65.84 -16.41 62.37
N LYS A 191 -65.10 -17.48 62.07
CA LYS A 191 -65.61 -18.85 62.15
C LYS A 191 -65.67 -19.34 63.59
N LEU A 192 -64.72 -18.93 64.43
CA LEU A 192 -64.72 -19.21 65.87
C LEU A 192 -65.95 -18.61 66.56
N GLY A 193 -66.29 -17.34 66.27
CA GLY A 193 -67.52 -16.73 66.79
C GLY A 193 -68.81 -17.44 66.33
N LYS A 194 -68.84 -18.00 65.11
CA LYS A 194 -69.96 -18.83 64.63
C LYS A 194 -70.06 -20.14 65.41
N VAL A 195 -68.95 -20.83 65.64
CA VAL A 195 -68.91 -22.07 66.45
C VAL A 195 -69.44 -21.82 67.86
N GLU A 196 -69.00 -20.75 68.51
CA GLU A 196 -69.44 -20.40 69.87
C GLU A 196 -70.95 -20.15 69.93
N SER A 197 -71.49 -19.36 69.00
CA SER A 197 -72.94 -19.08 68.93
C SER A 197 -73.79 -20.32 68.64
N LEU A 198 -73.28 -21.28 67.86
CA LEU A 198 -73.97 -22.54 67.57
C LEU A 198 -73.93 -23.51 68.75
N ARG A 199 -72.83 -23.56 69.51
CA ARG A 199 -72.74 -24.36 70.75
C ARG A 199 -73.76 -23.90 71.79
N GLU A 200 -73.92 -22.58 71.95
CA GLU A 200 -74.89 -22.01 72.89
C GLU A 200 -76.34 -22.36 72.50
N LYS A 201 -76.68 -22.24 71.20
CA LYS A 201 -77.99 -22.64 70.67
C LYS A 201 -78.28 -24.13 70.84
N LEU A 202 -77.28 -24.97 70.63
CA LEU A 202 -77.38 -26.43 70.80
C LEU A 202 -77.66 -26.82 72.25
N ALA A 203 -77.00 -26.17 73.21
CA ALA A 203 -77.25 -26.40 74.64
C ALA A 203 -78.69 -26.06 75.03
N ASN A 204 -79.21 -24.92 74.56
CA ASN A 204 -80.58 -24.49 74.86
C ASN A 204 -81.64 -25.41 74.23
N LYS A 205 -81.45 -25.87 72.98
CA LYS A 205 -82.40 -26.76 72.31
C LYS A 205 -82.35 -28.21 72.82
N LYS A 206 -81.18 -28.71 73.25
CA LYS A 206 -81.08 -30.04 73.91
C LYS A 206 -81.92 -30.12 75.18
N ALA A 207 -81.94 -29.06 75.98
CA ALA A 207 -82.78 -29.01 77.18
C ALA A 207 -84.30 -29.01 76.87
N GLN A 208 -84.70 -28.44 75.73
CA GLN A 208 -86.09 -28.34 75.30
C GLN A 208 -86.65 -29.68 74.78
N VAL A 209 -85.85 -30.46 74.04
CA VAL A 209 -86.25 -31.78 73.49
C VAL A 209 -86.36 -32.86 74.58
N THR A 210 -85.54 -32.81 75.63
CA THR A 210 -85.64 -33.75 76.77
C THR A 210 -86.96 -33.64 77.53
N CYS A 211 -87.59 -32.47 77.60
CA CYS A 211 -88.86 -32.30 78.30
C CYS A 211 -90.08 -32.82 77.51
N LEU A 212 -89.98 -32.98 76.19
CA LEU A 212 -91.10 -33.40 75.32
C LEU A 212 -91.12 -34.92 75.05
N MET A 213 -90.06 -35.64 75.44
CA MET A 213 -89.90 -37.09 75.18
C MET A 213 -90.83 -37.97 76.03
N ASP A 214 -91.30 -37.48 77.19
CA ASP A 214 -92.15 -38.25 78.11
C ASP A 214 -93.64 -38.25 77.72
N GLU A 215 -94.12 -37.33 76.86
CA GLU A 215 -95.54 -37.21 76.49
C GLU A 215 -95.92 -37.90 75.15
N SER A 216 -94.95 -38.18 74.27
CA SER A 216 -95.20 -38.61 72.88
C SER A 216 -95.31 -40.14 72.68
N THR A 217 -94.84 -40.95 73.63
CA THR A 217 -94.79 -42.42 73.48
C THR A 217 -96.15 -43.13 73.62
N ALA A 218 -97.20 -42.44 74.11
CA ALA A 218 -98.55 -42.97 74.26
C ALA A 218 -99.44 -42.83 72.99
N VAL A 219 -99.18 -41.85 72.11
CA VAL A 219 -100.04 -41.53 70.95
C VAL A 219 -99.69 -42.35 69.69
N LYS A 220 -98.44 -42.85 69.58
CA LYS A 220 -97.96 -43.57 68.37
C LYS A 220 -98.54 -44.98 68.17
N ARG A 221 -99.29 -45.56 69.12
CA ARG A 221 -99.87 -46.92 68.99
C ARG A 221 -101.30 -46.96 68.40
N GLU A 222 -102.02 -45.85 68.33
CA GLU A 222 -103.42 -45.82 67.86
C GLU A 222 -103.59 -45.43 66.38
N ILE A 223 -102.58 -44.80 65.76
CA ILE A 223 -102.64 -44.28 64.36
C ILE A 223 -102.42 -45.37 63.29
N GLU A 224 -101.79 -46.50 63.64
CA GLU A 224 -101.37 -47.50 62.64
C GLU A 224 -102.51 -48.40 62.14
N CYS A 225 -103.65 -48.46 62.86
CA CYS A 225 -104.78 -49.34 62.53
C CYS A 225 -105.74 -48.78 61.45
N LEU A 226 -105.65 -47.48 61.11
CA LEU A 226 -106.55 -46.80 60.16
C LEU A 226 -105.94 -46.53 58.77
N ARG A 227 -104.65 -46.84 58.55
CA ARG A 227 -103.91 -46.50 57.31
C ARG A 227 -104.15 -47.45 56.13
N GLN A 228 -104.82 -48.58 56.34
CA GLN A 228 -105.02 -49.62 55.31
C GLN A 228 -106.26 -49.42 54.43
N SER A 229 -107.22 -48.58 54.81
CA SER A 229 -108.49 -48.42 54.06
C SER A 229 -108.46 -47.39 52.92
N VAL A 230 -107.46 -46.52 52.84
CA VAL A 230 -107.42 -45.37 51.89
C VAL A 230 -106.67 -45.67 50.56
N LYS A 231 -105.88 -46.75 50.49
CA LYS A 231 -104.98 -47.02 49.35
C LYS A 231 -105.64 -47.54 48.06
N THR A 232 -106.95 -47.82 48.05
CA THR A 232 -107.63 -48.44 46.89
C THR A 232 -108.26 -47.44 45.91
N ALA A 233 -108.35 -46.15 46.23
CA ALA A 233 -109.13 -45.17 45.45
C ALA A 233 -108.34 -44.32 44.42
N THR A 234 -107.01 -44.38 44.33
CA THR A 234 -106.19 -43.41 43.54
C THR A 234 -105.64 -43.92 42.20
N ARG A 235 -106.07 -45.07 41.68
CA ARG A 235 -105.46 -45.69 40.48
C ARG A 235 -106.01 -45.27 39.12
N GLU A 236 -107.09 -44.49 39.02
CA GLU A 236 -107.70 -44.14 37.72
C GLU A 236 -107.32 -42.74 37.14
N LYS A 237 -106.61 -41.88 37.88
CA LYS A 237 -106.27 -40.49 37.45
C LYS A 237 -105.14 -40.38 36.42
N ILE A 238 -104.23 -41.34 36.33
CA ILE A 238 -102.92 -41.15 35.67
C ILE A 238 -102.96 -41.32 34.12
N ALA A 239 -104.01 -41.89 33.54
CA ALA A 239 -104.03 -42.26 32.11
C ALA A 239 -104.33 -41.11 31.11
N LEU A 240 -104.72 -39.91 31.57
CA LEU A 240 -105.21 -38.82 30.71
C LEU A 240 -104.19 -37.70 30.40
N GLU A 241 -102.99 -37.71 30.99
CA GLU A 241 -102.02 -36.59 30.86
C GLU A 241 -101.04 -36.69 29.66
N GLU A 242 -100.95 -37.80 28.93
CA GLU A 242 -99.88 -38.00 27.92
C GLU A 242 -100.15 -37.39 26.52
N ASP A 243 -101.41 -37.12 26.15
CA ASP A 243 -101.79 -36.68 24.78
C ASP A 243 -101.53 -35.17 24.50
N HIS A 244 -101.32 -34.34 25.53
CA HIS A 244 -101.17 -32.88 25.41
C HIS A 244 -99.83 -32.46 24.74
N ARG A 245 -98.80 -33.30 24.77
CA ARG A 245 -97.41 -32.90 24.50
C ARG A 245 -97.01 -32.88 23.01
N HIS A 246 -97.76 -33.53 22.12
CA HIS A 246 -97.34 -33.75 20.73
C HIS A 246 -97.55 -32.56 19.76
N LYS A 247 -98.41 -31.58 20.07
CA LYS A 247 -98.80 -30.52 19.13
C LYS A 247 -97.92 -29.26 19.12
N CYS A 248 -97.03 -29.05 20.11
CA CYS A 248 -96.22 -27.83 20.21
C CYS A 248 -95.07 -27.71 19.19
N ASN A 249 -94.57 -28.79 18.58
CA ASN A 249 -93.35 -28.77 17.77
C ASN A 249 -93.50 -28.25 16.32
N ASN A 250 -94.71 -27.98 15.83
CA ASN A 250 -94.95 -27.56 14.43
C ASN A 250 -94.85 -26.03 14.17
N ILE A 251 -94.83 -25.20 15.21
CA ILE A 251 -94.87 -23.72 15.07
C ILE A 251 -93.50 -23.11 14.69
N GLN A 252 -92.38 -23.79 14.97
CA GLN A 252 -91.04 -23.19 14.84
C GLN A 252 -90.54 -23.08 13.38
N LYS A 253 -91.04 -23.87 12.42
CA LYS A 253 -90.50 -23.96 11.05
C LYS A 253 -90.89 -22.80 10.10
N ILE A 254 -91.84 -21.94 10.49
CA ILE A 254 -92.37 -20.87 9.61
C ILE A 254 -91.59 -19.54 9.75
N LYS A 255 -90.87 -19.33 10.87
CA LYS A 255 -90.07 -18.10 11.13
C LYS A 255 -88.85 -17.93 10.22
N ASP A 256 -88.26 -19.01 9.69
CA ASP A 256 -87.01 -18.94 8.89
C ASP A 256 -87.19 -18.46 7.44
N ARG A 257 -88.42 -18.22 6.98
CA ARG A 257 -88.73 -17.83 5.59
C ARG A 257 -88.77 -16.32 5.37
N VAL A 258 -88.95 -15.51 6.42
CA VAL A 258 -89.03 -14.04 6.39
C VAL A 258 -87.65 -13.39 6.17
N MET A 259 -86.59 -13.95 6.76
CA MET A 259 -85.20 -13.46 6.61
C MET A 259 -84.63 -13.50 5.17
N ARG A 260 -85.27 -14.21 4.23
CA ARG A 260 -84.77 -14.35 2.86
C ARG A 260 -85.21 -13.22 1.92
N LEU A 261 -86.30 -12.50 2.23
CA LEU A 261 -86.84 -11.42 1.38
C LEU A 261 -86.20 -10.06 1.66
N GLU A 262 -85.66 -9.84 2.87
CA GLU A 262 -84.86 -8.64 3.21
C GLU A 262 -83.54 -8.54 2.42
N ARG A 263 -83.06 -9.66 1.86
CA ARG A 263 -81.79 -9.73 1.12
C ARG A 263 -81.88 -9.17 -0.30
N GLN A 264 -83.05 -9.18 -0.93
CA GLN A 264 -83.22 -8.77 -2.33
C GLN A 264 -83.43 -7.24 -2.49
N ILE A 265 -83.74 -6.52 -1.41
CA ILE A 265 -83.85 -5.04 -1.40
C ILE A 265 -82.47 -4.37 -1.49
N LYS A 266 -81.43 -5.04 -0.99
CA LYS A 266 -80.04 -4.56 -0.99
C LYS A 266 -79.39 -4.56 -2.37
N ASP A 267 -79.83 -5.44 -3.25
CA ASP A 267 -79.20 -5.68 -4.57
C ASP A 267 -79.60 -4.62 -5.63
N ILE A 268 -80.63 -3.81 -5.39
CA ILE A 268 -81.08 -2.74 -6.30
C ILE A 268 -80.43 -1.38 -5.96
N GLU A 269 -80.01 -1.16 -4.71
CA GLU A 269 -79.27 0.04 -4.29
C GLU A 269 -77.80 0.04 -4.76
N GLU A 270 -77.19 -1.14 -5.01
CA GLU A 270 -75.79 -1.23 -5.48
C GLU A 270 -75.61 -0.90 -6.97
N MET A 271 -76.65 -1.08 -7.80
CA MET A 271 -76.55 -0.93 -9.26
C MET A 271 -76.64 0.53 -9.75
N THR A 272 -77.04 1.47 -8.88
CA THR A 272 -77.17 2.90 -9.22
C THR A 272 -76.02 3.79 -8.72
N ILE A 273 -75.12 3.27 -7.88
CA ILE A 273 -73.82 3.91 -7.57
C ILE A 273 -72.74 3.49 -8.58
N ARG A 274 -72.90 2.30 -9.20
CA ARG A 274 -71.89 1.61 -10.02
C ARG A 274 -71.77 1.99 -11.51
N SER A 275 -72.46 3.01 -12.06
CA SER A 275 -72.29 3.31 -13.51
C SER A 275 -71.93 4.75 -13.89
N THR A 276 -71.78 5.65 -12.92
CA THR A 276 -71.21 7.00 -13.18
C THR A 276 -70.10 7.39 -12.21
N GLN A 277 -69.97 6.69 -11.08
CA GLN A 277 -68.75 6.71 -10.26
C GLN A 277 -67.78 5.58 -10.68
N ALA A 278 -68.27 4.47 -11.26
CA ALA A 278 -67.41 3.36 -11.67
C ALA A 278 -66.60 3.63 -12.93
N GLU A 279 -67.08 4.38 -13.93
CA GLU A 279 -66.29 4.70 -15.12
C GLU A 279 -65.26 5.82 -14.86
N GLN A 280 -65.59 6.81 -14.00
CA GLN A 280 -64.60 7.77 -13.49
C GLN A 280 -63.57 7.10 -12.56
N SER A 281 -64.02 6.18 -11.69
CA SER A 281 -63.13 5.35 -10.87
C SER A 281 -62.33 4.36 -11.71
N GLU A 282 -62.84 3.82 -12.82
CA GLU A 282 -62.10 2.88 -13.70
C GLU A 282 -61.00 3.62 -14.46
N ILE A 283 -61.27 4.81 -14.98
CA ILE A 283 -60.25 5.61 -15.67
C ILE A 283 -59.21 6.13 -14.68
N GLU A 284 -59.62 6.54 -13.47
CA GLU A 284 -58.71 6.99 -12.40
C GLU A 284 -57.94 5.82 -11.75
N GLU A 285 -58.54 4.63 -11.61
CA GLU A 285 -57.87 3.37 -11.23
C GLU A 285 -56.91 2.91 -12.31
N ASN A 286 -57.28 2.94 -13.59
CA ASN A 286 -56.38 2.58 -14.69
C ASN A 286 -55.18 3.54 -14.76
N LEU A 287 -55.40 4.84 -14.54
CA LEU A 287 -54.33 5.85 -14.50
C LEU A 287 -53.43 5.65 -13.26
N ASN A 288 -53.99 5.31 -12.09
CA ASN A 288 -53.23 4.98 -10.89
C ASN A 288 -52.50 3.63 -10.99
N GLN A 289 -53.09 2.62 -11.65
CA GLN A 289 -52.52 1.31 -11.89
C GLN A 289 -51.36 1.40 -12.88
N LEU A 290 -51.49 2.17 -13.95
CA LEU A 290 -50.41 2.42 -14.91
C LEU A 290 -49.27 3.25 -14.29
N LYS A 291 -49.58 4.23 -13.41
CA LYS A 291 -48.57 4.91 -12.58
C LYS A 291 -47.84 3.94 -11.65
N LEU A 292 -48.55 3.03 -10.98
CA LEU A 292 -47.97 2.02 -10.10
C LEU A 292 -47.10 1.02 -10.86
N GLU A 293 -47.49 0.65 -12.08
CA GLU A 293 -46.67 -0.18 -12.98
C GLU A 293 -45.38 0.54 -13.41
N VAL A 294 -45.47 1.83 -13.77
CA VAL A 294 -44.29 2.65 -14.09
C VAL A 294 -43.35 2.74 -12.88
N GLU A 295 -43.87 3.00 -11.69
CA GLU A 295 -43.06 3.03 -10.44
C GLU A 295 -42.46 1.65 -10.11
N LYS A 296 -43.21 0.55 -10.30
CA LYS A 296 -42.68 -0.82 -10.12
C LYS A 296 -41.55 -1.14 -11.10
N VAL A 297 -41.70 -0.79 -12.38
CA VAL A 297 -40.65 -0.99 -13.40
C VAL A 297 -39.45 -0.10 -13.10
N LYS A 298 -39.64 1.15 -12.66
CA LYS A 298 -38.56 2.04 -12.21
C LYS A 298 -37.80 1.45 -11.02
N ALA A 299 -38.51 0.94 -10.01
CA ALA A 299 -37.89 0.32 -8.84
C ALA A 299 -37.11 -0.96 -9.18
N LEU A 300 -37.66 -1.83 -10.03
CA LEU A 300 -36.98 -3.04 -10.51
C LEU A 300 -35.73 -2.70 -11.33
N LEU A 301 -35.83 -1.72 -12.22
CA LEU A 301 -34.72 -1.24 -13.04
C LEU A 301 -33.61 -0.61 -12.17
N PHE A 302 -33.98 0.12 -11.12
CA PHE A 302 -33.02 0.65 -10.16
C PHE A 302 -32.29 -0.48 -9.42
N SER A 303 -33.01 -1.49 -8.92
CA SER A 303 -32.41 -2.65 -8.23
C SER A 303 -31.46 -3.45 -9.13
N LEU A 304 -31.84 -3.71 -10.38
CA LEU A 304 -31.00 -4.44 -11.33
C LEU A 304 -29.78 -3.64 -11.79
N LYS A 305 -29.89 -2.31 -11.92
CA LYS A 305 -28.74 -1.44 -12.20
C LYS A 305 -27.73 -1.42 -11.05
N ASP A 306 -28.20 -1.47 -9.81
CA ASP A 306 -27.31 -1.55 -8.65
C ASP A 306 -26.67 -2.94 -8.52
N GLU A 307 -27.39 -4.02 -8.83
CA GLU A 307 -26.80 -5.36 -8.98
C GLU A 307 -25.75 -5.43 -10.09
N GLU A 308 -26.01 -4.82 -11.26
CA GLU A 308 -25.05 -4.74 -12.37
C GLU A 308 -23.77 -4.01 -11.95
N LYS A 309 -23.90 -2.86 -11.26
CA LYS A 309 -22.75 -2.12 -10.70
C LYS A 309 -21.96 -2.97 -9.69
N MET A 310 -22.63 -3.67 -8.78
CA MET A 310 -21.95 -4.51 -7.79
C MET A 310 -21.16 -5.66 -8.44
N VAL A 311 -21.69 -6.28 -9.50
CA VAL A 311 -20.98 -7.33 -10.22
C VAL A 311 -19.79 -6.76 -11.02
N ILE A 312 -19.95 -5.60 -11.65
CA ILE A 312 -18.85 -4.88 -12.33
C ILE A 312 -17.72 -4.53 -11.35
N GLU A 313 -18.07 -4.03 -10.16
CA GLU A 313 -17.09 -3.68 -9.13
C GLU A 313 -16.34 -4.92 -8.62
N LYS A 314 -17.06 -6.03 -8.36
CA LYS A 314 -16.44 -7.32 -8.02
C LYS A 314 -15.49 -7.83 -9.10
N ALA A 315 -15.89 -7.78 -10.37
CA ALA A 315 -15.04 -8.16 -11.50
C ALA A 315 -13.79 -7.26 -11.61
N SER A 316 -13.93 -5.95 -11.35
CA SER A 316 -12.80 -5.02 -11.32
C SER A 316 -11.81 -5.32 -10.18
N VAL A 317 -12.30 -5.66 -8.99
CA VAL A 317 -11.46 -6.03 -7.84
C VAL A 317 -10.67 -7.30 -8.13
N ILE A 318 -11.32 -8.34 -8.65
CA ILE A 318 -10.67 -9.60 -9.03
C ILE A 318 -9.64 -9.36 -10.15
N GLY A 319 -9.96 -8.52 -11.13
CA GLY A 319 -9.01 -8.15 -12.19
C GLY A 319 -7.74 -7.46 -11.65
N LYS A 320 -7.86 -6.59 -10.65
CA LYS A 320 -6.72 -5.97 -9.97
C LYS A 320 -5.91 -6.99 -9.15
N GLU A 321 -6.58 -7.94 -8.51
CA GLU A 321 -5.94 -9.03 -7.78
C GLU A 321 -5.10 -9.92 -8.71
N ILE A 322 -5.65 -10.31 -9.88
CA ILE A 322 -4.91 -11.06 -10.90
C ILE A 322 -3.66 -10.31 -11.35
N ALA A 323 -3.77 -9.01 -11.63
CA ALA A 323 -2.62 -8.19 -12.05
C ALA A 323 -1.52 -8.13 -10.98
N LEU A 324 -1.90 -7.98 -9.70
CA LEU A 324 -0.95 -8.01 -8.59
C LEU A 324 -0.27 -9.38 -8.47
N ILE A 325 -1.03 -10.48 -8.59
CA ILE A 325 -0.48 -11.83 -8.56
C ILE A 325 0.51 -12.03 -9.73
N GLU A 326 0.20 -11.55 -10.94
CA GLU A 326 1.12 -11.61 -12.09
C GLU A 326 2.43 -10.86 -11.86
N ASP A 327 2.38 -9.67 -11.26
CA ASP A 327 3.59 -8.92 -10.89
C ASP A 327 4.46 -9.72 -9.91
N THR A 328 3.85 -10.31 -8.88
CA THR A 328 4.59 -11.14 -7.92
C THR A 328 5.20 -12.39 -8.56
N ILE A 329 4.50 -13.02 -9.52
CA ILE A 329 5.03 -14.14 -10.29
C ILE A 329 6.25 -13.69 -11.11
N ARG A 330 6.15 -12.57 -11.83
CA ARG A 330 7.25 -12.03 -12.64
C ARG A 330 8.50 -11.76 -11.80
N ASP A 331 8.34 -11.18 -10.63
CA ASP A 331 9.48 -10.86 -9.76
C ASP A 331 10.13 -12.11 -9.16
N ARG A 332 9.33 -13.10 -8.77
CA ARG A 332 9.84 -14.40 -8.32
C ARG A 332 10.54 -15.16 -9.44
N GLU A 333 10.00 -15.16 -10.66
CA GLU A 333 10.65 -15.77 -11.82
C GLU A 333 11.99 -15.09 -12.17
N LYS A 334 12.13 -13.77 -11.96
CA LYS A 334 13.43 -13.10 -12.08
C LYS A 334 14.40 -13.58 -11.00
N LYS A 335 13.95 -13.68 -9.74
CA LYS A 335 14.77 -14.18 -8.63
C LYS A 335 15.22 -15.62 -8.87
N GLN A 336 14.31 -16.49 -9.27
CA GLN A 336 14.61 -17.89 -9.58
C GLN A 336 15.59 -18.02 -10.74
N ARG A 337 15.43 -17.21 -11.81
CA ARG A 337 16.42 -17.17 -12.91
C ARG A 337 17.80 -16.77 -12.41
N SER A 338 17.89 -15.77 -11.53
CA SER A 338 19.16 -15.35 -10.91
C SER A 338 19.81 -16.48 -10.11
N ILE A 339 19.03 -17.17 -9.25
CA ILE A 339 19.52 -18.31 -8.46
C ILE A 339 19.97 -19.45 -9.37
N ASN A 340 19.20 -19.79 -10.39
CA ASN A 340 19.56 -20.85 -11.35
C ASN A 340 20.81 -20.50 -12.15
N THR A 341 20.98 -19.25 -12.58
CA THR A 341 22.24 -18.82 -13.20
C THR A 341 23.41 -18.96 -12.25
N HIS A 342 23.21 -18.65 -10.97
CA HIS A 342 24.23 -18.77 -9.94
C HIS A 342 24.63 -20.23 -9.66
N ILE A 343 23.65 -21.14 -9.54
CA ILE A 343 23.88 -22.58 -9.41
C ILE A 343 24.67 -23.10 -10.61
N ASN A 344 24.29 -22.71 -11.82
CA ASN A 344 25.00 -23.13 -13.03
C ASN A 344 26.45 -22.62 -13.07
N ASP A 345 26.70 -21.39 -12.63
CA ASP A 345 28.06 -20.85 -12.53
C ASP A 345 28.89 -21.61 -11.49
N LEU A 346 28.32 -21.92 -10.32
CA LEU A 346 28.99 -22.73 -9.29
C LEU A 346 29.29 -24.16 -9.76
N LYS A 347 28.35 -24.81 -10.45
CA LYS A 347 28.57 -26.14 -11.06
C LYS A 347 29.69 -26.09 -12.11
N LYS A 348 29.76 -25.03 -12.91
CA LYS A 348 30.89 -24.80 -13.83
C LYS A 348 32.21 -24.63 -13.07
N HIS A 349 32.23 -23.88 -11.96
CA HIS A 349 33.41 -23.70 -11.13
C HIS A 349 33.90 -25.00 -10.48
N GLN A 350 32.98 -25.90 -10.13
CA GLN A 350 33.30 -27.24 -9.65
C GLN A 350 34.04 -28.08 -10.70
N THR A 351 33.62 -28.01 -11.97
CA THR A 351 34.30 -28.75 -13.05
C THR A 351 35.68 -28.20 -13.41
N ASN A 352 35.87 -26.88 -13.31
CA ASN A 352 37.17 -26.25 -13.58
C ASN A 352 37.38 -24.99 -12.74
N LYS A 353 38.29 -25.07 -11.76
CA LYS A 353 38.63 -23.98 -10.81
C LYS A 353 39.02 -22.68 -11.51
N VAL A 354 39.55 -22.74 -12.74
CA VAL A 354 39.96 -21.56 -13.51
C VAL A 354 38.75 -20.70 -13.92
N THR A 355 37.59 -21.30 -14.17
CA THR A 355 36.39 -20.57 -14.61
C THR A 355 35.86 -19.60 -13.56
N ALA A 356 36.18 -19.83 -12.27
CA ALA A 356 35.86 -18.91 -11.19
C ALA A 356 36.52 -17.54 -11.37
N PHE A 357 37.65 -17.47 -12.09
CA PHE A 357 38.48 -16.28 -12.22
C PHE A 357 38.40 -15.63 -13.62
N GLY A 358 37.19 -15.56 -14.19
CA GLY A 358 36.90 -14.84 -15.43
C GLY A 358 35.98 -15.57 -16.43
N GLY A 359 35.32 -16.64 -16.00
CA GLY A 359 34.31 -17.37 -16.77
C GLY A 359 34.89 -18.20 -17.92
N ASP A 360 33.99 -18.69 -18.79
CA ASP A 360 34.33 -19.60 -19.90
C ASP A 360 35.35 -18.99 -20.89
N ARG A 361 35.40 -17.65 -21.00
CA ARG A 361 36.33 -16.94 -21.88
C ARG A 361 37.79 -17.08 -21.44
N VAL A 362 38.07 -17.31 -20.15
CA VAL A 362 39.44 -17.54 -19.67
C VAL A 362 39.99 -18.87 -20.19
N ILE A 363 39.14 -19.88 -20.39
CA ILE A 363 39.58 -21.15 -21.01
C ILE A 363 40.05 -20.88 -22.45
N SER A 364 39.30 -20.09 -23.22
CA SER A 364 39.70 -19.68 -24.56
C SER A 364 41.01 -18.88 -24.55
N LEU A 365 41.21 -18.03 -23.55
CA LEU A 365 42.45 -17.29 -23.37
C LEU A 365 43.64 -18.20 -23.04
N LEU A 366 43.49 -19.16 -22.13
CA LEU A 366 44.55 -20.13 -21.82
C LEU A 366 44.95 -20.94 -23.06
N ARG A 367 43.97 -21.38 -23.86
CA ARG A 367 44.24 -22.04 -25.15
C ARG A 367 44.98 -21.13 -26.13
N ALA A 368 44.64 -19.83 -26.18
CA ALA A 368 45.36 -18.87 -27.03
C ALA A 368 46.80 -18.66 -26.53
N ILE A 369 47.02 -18.58 -25.22
CA ILE A 369 48.35 -18.48 -24.61
C ILE A 369 49.20 -19.71 -24.96
N GLU A 370 48.62 -20.91 -24.85
CA GLU A 370 49.29 -22.16 -25.22
C GLU A 370 49.71 -22.16 -26.71
N ARG A 371 48.84 -21.70 -27.62
CA ARG A 371 49.20 -21.59 -29.05
C ARG A 371 50.38 -20.66 -29.30
N HIS A 372 50.44 -19.54 -28.57
CA HIS A 372 51.48 -18.52 -28.73
C HIS A 372 52.64 -18.70 -27.74
N HIS A 373 52.79 -19.86 -27.09
CA HIS A 373 53.75 -20.06 -25.99
C HIS A 373 55.20 -19.70 -26.38
N ARG A 374 55.59 -19.92 -27.64
CA ARG A 374 56.95 -19.63 -28.17
C ARG A 374 57.26 -18.14 -28.30
N ARG A 375 56.23 -17.28 -28.32
CA ARG A 375 56.36 -15.82 -28.42
C ARG A 375 56.57 -15.16 -27.07
N PHE A 376 56.35 -15.89 -25.98
CA PHE A 376 56.61 -15.40 -24.63
C PHE A 376 58.03 -15.75 -24.21
N LYS A 377 58.70 -14.83 -23.50
CA LYS A 377 60.00 -15.14 -22.88
C LYS A 377 59.85 -16.24 -21.82
N MET A 378 58.82 -16.13 -21.00
CA MET A 378 58.35 -17.18 -20.08
C MET A 378 56.82 -17.20 -20.10
N PRO A 379 56.19 -18.37 -19.93
CA PRO A 379 54.73 -18.46 -19.98
C PRO A 379 54.09 -17.59 -18.88
N PRO A 380 53.03 -16.84 -19.21
CA PRO A 380 52.36 -15.98 -18.24
C PRO A 380 51.70 -16.80 -17.13
N ILE A 381 51.79 -16.34 -15.89
CA ILE A 381 51.20 -17.00 -14.72
C ILE A 381 49.83 -16.38 -14.45
N GLY A 382 48.76 -17.16 -14.58
CA GLY A 382 47.43 -16.70 -14.21
C GLY A 382 46.29 -17.60 -14.70
N PRO A 383 45.05 -17.30 -14.28
CA PRO A 383 44.67 -16.21 -13.38
C PRO A 383 45.19 -16.45 -11.95
N VAL A 384 45.64 -15.40 -11.27
CA VAL A 384 46.29 -15.47 -9.93
C VAL A 384 45.50 -16.31 -8.94
N GLY A 385 44.17 -16.19 -8.92
CA GLY A 385 43.29 -16.92 -8.00
C GLY A 385 43.33 -18.43 -8.16
N ALA A 386 43.63 -18.94 -9.37
CA ALA A 386 43.78 -20.39 -9.59
C ALA A 386 45.06 -20.96 -8.95
N HIS A 387 46.05 -20.11 -8.67
CA HIS A 387 47.31 -20.47 -8.02
C HIS A 387 47.30 -20.21 -6.51
N VAL A 388 46.17 -19.83 -5.93
CA VAL A 388 46.03 -19.47 -4.52
C VAL A 388 45.07 -20.42 -3.83
N THR A 389 45.49 -20.94 -2.68
CA THR A 389 44.69 -21.79 -1.79
C THR A 389 44.72 -21.23 -0.37
N LEU A 390 43.72 -21.58 0.44
CA LEU A 390 43.60 -21.09 1.81
C LEU A 390 43.84 -22.22 2.80
N VAL A 391 44.71 -21.96 3.79
CA VAL A 391 44.93 -22.83 4.95
C VAL A 391 43.77 -22.58 5.92
N ASN A 392 42.98 -23.60 6.28
CA ASN A 392 41.70 -23.49 7.01
C ASN A 392 40.56 -22.83 6.20
N GLY A 393 40.43 -23.25 4.94
CA GLY A 393 39.90 -22.46 3.83
C GLY A 393 38.45 -21.98 3.84
N ASN A 394 37.56 -22.45 4.72
CA ASN A 394 36.16 -21.98 4.70
C ASN A 394 35.93 -20.74 5.57
N LYS A 395 36.63 -20.61 6.70
CA LYS A 395 36.35 -19.53 7.67
C LYS A 395 36.68 -18.14 7.11
N TRP A 396 37.80 -18.02 6.40
CA TRP A 396 38.35 -16.74 5.96
C TRP A 396 38.16 -16.44 4.46
N ALA A 397 37.54 -17.34 3.68
CA ALA A 397 37.43 -17.21 2.23
C ALA A 397 36.81 -15.89 1.79
N SER A 398 35.68 -15.52 2.39
CA SER A 398 34.97 -14.27 2.09
C SER A 398 35.84 -13.03 2.34
N ALA A 399 36.46 -12.96 3.51
CA ALA A 399 37.30 -11.85 3.93
C ALA A 399 38.55 -11.69 3.02
N VAL A 400 39.22 -12.81 2.72
CA VAL A 400 40.41 -12.82 1.84
C VAL A 400 40.03 -12.46 0.41
N GLU A 401 38.91 -12.95 -0.08
CA GLU A 401 38.47 -12.63 -1.44
C GLU A 401 38.07 -11.17 -1.60
N GLN A 402 37.42 -10.59 -0.60
CA GLN A 402 37.11 -9.17 -0.58
C GLN A 402 38.38 -8.32 -0.57
N ALA A 403 39.41 -8.75 0.16
CA ALA A 403 40.70 -8.10 0.20
C ALA A 403 41.42 -8.16 -1.15
N LEU A 404 41.48 -9.32 -1.80
CA LEU A 404 42.20 -9.52 -3.07
C LEU A 404 41.43 -9.02 -4.30
N GLY A 405 40.10 -9.07 -4.26
CA GLY A 405 39.20 -8.53 -5.27
C GLY A 405 39.50 -9.01 -6.70
N ASN A 406 39.64 -8.05 -7.62
CA ASN A 406 39.92 -8.32 -9.04
C ASN A 406 41.36 -8.75 -9.32
N LEU A 407 42.26 -8.72 -8.32
CA LEU A 407 43.61 -9.22 -8.50
C LEU A 407 43.64 -10.73 -8.73
N LEU A 408 42.67 -11.46 -8.20
CA LEU A 408 42.50 -12.89 -8.45
C LEU A 408 42.31 -13.22 -9.93
N ASN A 409 41.82 -12.29 -10.74
CA ASN A 409 41.64 -12.47 -12.20
C ASN A 409 42.86 -11.98 -13.01
N ALA A 410 43.93 -11.53 -12.35
CA ALA A 410 45.10 -10.97 -13.02
C ALA A 410 46.04 -12.06 -13.57
N PHE A 411 46.81 -11.71 -14.59
CA PHE A 411 47.89 -12.52 -15.15
C PHE A 411 49.23 -11.80 -14.92
N ILE A 412 50.27 -12.55 -14.63
CA ILE A 412 51.62 -12.06 -14.37
C ILE A 412 52.51 -12.43 -15.56
N VAL A 413 53.27 -11.45 -16.08
CA VAL A 413 54.20 -11.61 -17.21
C VAL A 413 55.58 -11.08 -16.86
N THR A 414 56.61 -11.50 -17.58
CA THR A 414 57.99 -11.10 -17.23
C THR A 414 58.37 -9.71 -17.70
N ASN A 415 57.86 -9.27 -18.85
CA ASN A 415 58.32 -8.06 -19.52
C ASN A 415 57.20 -7.37 -20.33
N HIS A 416 57.51 -6.20 -20.90
CA HIS A 416 56.55 -5.42 -21.67
C HIS A 416 56.15 -6.09 -23.01
N GLN A 417 57.04 -6.85 -23.65
CA GLN A 417 56.75 -7.57 -24.89
C GLN A 417 55.73 -8.69 -24.63
N ASP A 418 55.91 -9.46 -23.56
CA ASP A 418 54.97 -10.49 -23.12
C ASP A 418 53.60 -9.86 -22.79
N LEU A 419 53.57 -8.64 -22.23
CA LEU A 419 52.31 -7.92 -21.99
C LEU A 419 51.56 -7.65 -23.30
N ILE A 420 52.25 -7.20 -24.35
CA ILE A 420 51.65 -6.94 -25.67
C ILE A 420 51.14 -8.25 -26.28
N THR A 421 51.95 -9.32 -26.26
CA THR A 421 51.57 -10.64 -26.76
C THR A 421 50.33 -11.17 -26.03
N LEU A 422 50.30 -11.08 -24.70
CA LEU A 422 49.17 -11.52 -23.89
C LEU A 422 47.90 -10.71 -24.15
N ARG A 423 48.01 -9.38 -24.38
CA ARG A 423 46.87 -8.56 -24.84
C ARG A 423 46.37 -8.99 -26.22
N SER A 424 47.26 -9.42 -27.11
CA SER A 424 46.86 -9.97 -28.41
C SER A 424 46.09 -11.28 -28.25
N CYS A 425 46.56 -12.19 -27.39
CA CYS A 425 45.81 -13.42 -27.04
C CYS A 425 44.44 -13.09 -26.41
N GLY A 426 44.37 -12.05 -25.58
CA GLY A 426 43.11 -11.53 -25.02
C GLY A 426 42.11 -11.13 -26.09
N LYS A 427 42.56 -10.40 -27.13
CA LYS A 427 41.70 -10.02 -28.26
C LYS A 427 41.21 -11.23 -29.05
N GLU A 428 42.08 -12.22 -29.31
CA GLU A 428 41.71 -13.48 -29.98
C GLU A 428 40.64 -14.25 -29.20
N ALA A 429 40.74 -14.27 -27.87
CA ALA A 429 39.79 -14.95 -26.99
C ALA A 429 38.54 -14.14 -26.61
N ASN A 430 38.36 -12.93 -27.17
CA ASN A 430 37.32 -11.98 -26.80
C ASN A 430 37.28 -11.66 -25.28
N TYR A 431 38.47 -11.59 -24.68
CA TYR A 431 38.71 -11.25 -23.28
C TYR A 431 39.50 -9.94 -23.19
N ASN A 432 38.81 -8.83 -23.42
CA ASN A 432 39.45 -7.51 -23.57
C ASN A 432 39.82 -6.84 -22.23
N ASN A 433 39.14 -7.18 -21.13
CA ASN A 433 39.37 -6.57 -19.81
C ASN A 433 40.42 -7.34 -18.97
N LEU A 434 41.57 -7.62 -19.57
CA LEU A 434 42.63 -8.41 -18.96
C LEU A 434 43.52 -7.54 -18.05
N LYS A 435 43.59 -7.89 -16.76
CA LYS A 435 44.52 -7.25 -15.82
C LYS A 435 45.88 -7.97 -15.89
N ILE A 436 46.92 -7.26 -16.32
CA ILE A 436 48.28 -7.82 -16.47
C ILE A 436 49.23 -7.11 -15.50
N ILE A 437 50.07 -7.88 -14.82
CA ILE A 437 51.12 -7.41 -13.91
C ILE A 437 52.47 -7.82 -14.50
N ILE A 438 53.40 -6.89 -14.61
CA ILE A 438 54.77 -7.21 -15.01
C ILE A 438 55.57 -7.50 -13.74
N TYR A 439 56.12 -8.70 -13.64
CA TYR A 439 56.95 -9.13 -12.52
C TYR A 439 58.08 -10.04 -12.98
N ASP A 440 59.26 -9.88 -12.40
CA ASP A 440 60.42 -10.70 -12.72
C ASP A 440 60.36 -12.05 -11.99
N PHE A 441 60.22 -13.14 -12.75
CA PHE A 441 60.06 -14.50 -12.23
C PHE A 441 61.36 -15.05 -11.61
N SER A 442 62.50 -14.42 -11.87
CA SER A 442 63.79 -14.84 -11.30
C SER A 442 63.95 -14.45 -9.82
N ARG A 443 63.07 -13.60 -9.28
CA ARG A 443 63.15 -13.13 -7.90
C ARG A 443 62.83 -14.25 -6.92
N PRO A 444 63.68 -14.49 -5.91
CA PRO A 444 63.41 -15.49 -4.87
C PRO A 444 62.20 -15.07 -4.02
N ARG A 445 61.66 -16.03 -3.25
CA ARG A 445 60.57 -15.77 -2.31
C ARG A 445 60.97 -14.66 -1.33
N LEU A 446 60.10 -13.66 -1.18
CA LEU A 446 60.31 -12.56 -0.24
C LEU A 446 60.29 -13.08 1.19
N VAL A 447 61.36 -12.81 1.94
CA VAL A 447 61.44 -13.08 3.38
C VAL A 447 61.14 -11.77 4.11
N ILE A 448 60.00 -11.71 4.79
CA ILE A 448 59.53 -10.50 5.47
C ILE A 448 59.95 -10.57 6.95
N PRO A 449 60.79 -9.66 7.44
CA PRO A 449 61.19 -9.64 8.84
C PRO A 449 59.98 -9.45 9.77
N ARG A 450 60.00 -10.11 10.94
CA ARG A 450 58.89 -10.06 11.90
C ARG A 450 58.51 -8.63 12.32
N HIS A 451 59.49 -7.73 12.45
CA HIS A 451 59.24 -6.34 12.85
C HIS A 451 58.52 -5.49 11.78
N MET A 452 58.43 -5.95 10.53
CA MET A 452 57.73 -5.26 9.43
C MET A 452 56.27 -5.71 9.26
N VAL A 453 55.83 -6.68 10.06
CA VAL A 453 54.48 -7.27 10.04
C VAL A 453 53.73 -6.81 11.30
N PRO A 454 52.41 -6.56 11.23
CA PRO A 454 51.62 -6.23 12.41
C PRO A 454 51.75 -7.32 13.49
N GLN A 455 52.11 -6.91 14.71
CA GLN A 455 52.22 -7.82 15.86
C GLN A 455 50.84 -8.03 16.48
N THR A 456 50.14 -9.08 16.05
CA THR A 456 48.74 -9.34 16.42
C THR A 456 48.50 -10.82 16.73
N GLU A 457 47.57 -11.09 17.65
CA GLU A 457 47.07 -12.46 17.92
C GLU A 457 46.20 -13.01 16.79
N HIS A 458 45.73 -12.12 15.90
CA HIS A 458 44.88 -12.45 14.77
C HIS A 458 45.71 -12.78 13.51
N PRO A 459 45.24 -13.67 12.64
CA PRO A 459 45.99 -14.06 11.45
C PRO A 459 46.03 -12.91 10.43
N THR A 460 47.17 -12.76 9.75
CA THR A 460 47.28 -11.89 8.56
C THR A 460 46.84 -12.65 7.32
N ILE A 461 46.44 -11.95 6.26
CA ILE A 461 46.06 -12.61 5.00
C ILE A 461 47.22 -13.46 4.46
N LEU A 462 48.46 -12.97 4.55
CA LEU A 462 49.64 -13.75 4.15
C LEU A 462 49.77 -15.08 4.91
N SER A 463 49.40 -15.13 6.19
CA SER A 463 49.49 -16.36 7.00
C SER A 463 48.45 -17.43 6.61
N VAL A 464 47.33 -17.01 6.03
CA VAL A 464 46.22 -17.89 5.61
C VAL A 464 46.37 -18.31 4.14
N LEU A 465 47.14 -17.57 3.36
CA LEU A 465 47.39 -17.86 1.94
C LEU A 465 48.48 -18.92 1.75
N ASN A 466 48.21 -19.89 0.89
CA ASN A 466 49.17 -20.86 0.40
C ASN A 466 49.20 -20.87 -1.14
N SER A 467 50.39 -20.89 -1.72
CA SER A 467 50.60 -20.98 -3.17
C SER A 467 51.90 -21.72 -3.45
N GLU A 468 51.88 -22.60 -4.45
CA GLU A 468 53.05 -23.33 -4.92
C GLU A 468 54.06 -22.40 -5.63
N ASN A 469 53.59 -21.29 -6.19
CA ASN A 469 54.42 -20.35 -6.94
C ASN A 469 54.79 -19.13 -6.10
N HIS A 470 56.08 -19.01 -5.74
CA HIS A 470 56.58 -17.87 -4.96
C HIS A 470 56.37 -16.51 -5.66
N THR A 471 56.33 -16.47 -6.99
CA THR A 471 56.06 -15.24 -7.77
C THR A 471 54.66 -14.71 -7.46
N VAL A 472 53.68 -15.60 -7.30
CA VAL A 472 52.31 -15.21 -6.96
C VAL A 472 52.26 -14.59 -5.57
N LEU A 473 52.91 -15.22 -4.58
CA LEU A 473 52.99 -14.67 -3.21
C LEU A 473 53.72 -13.32 -3.18
N ASN A 474 54.84 -13.20 -3.91
CA ASN A 474 55.59 -11.96 -4.00
C ASN A 474 54.73 -10.83 -4.60
N VAL A 475 53.98 -11.11 -5.67
CA VAL A 475 53.05 -10.14 -6.27
C VAL A 475 51.92 -9.75 -5.32
N LEU A 476 51.37 -10.69 -4.55
CA LEU A 476 50.34 -10.39 -3.55
C LEU A 476 50.88 -9.47 -2.44
N VAL A 477 52.11 -9.69 -2.00
CA VAL A 477 52.81 -8.82 -1.03
C VAL A 477 53.07 -7.44 -1.64
N ASP A 478 53.70 -7.35 -2.81
CA ASP A 478 54.10 -6.09 -3.41
C ASP A 478 52.90 -5.22 -3.85
N VAL A 479 51.86 -5.83 -4.41
CA VAL A 479 50.69 -5.10 -4.95
C VAL A 479 49.63 -4.83 -3.87
N MET A 480 49.31 -5.84 -3.04
CA MET A 480 48.21 -5.72 -2.07
C MET A 480 48.69 -5.48 -0.65
N GLY A 481 49.94 -5.79 -0.30
CA GLY A 481 50.42 -5.69 1.06
C GLY A 481 49.70 -6.68 1.99
N VAL A 482 49.50 -7.92 1.53
CA VAL A 482 48.76 -8.96 2.29
C VAL A 482 49.39 -9.32 3.63
N GLU A 483 50.68 -9.02 3.82
CA GLU A 483 51.41 -9.15 5.08
C GLU A 483 50.96 -8.14 6.13
N ARG A 484 50.37 -7.01 5.72
CA ARG A 484 49.91 -5.93 6.60
C ARG A 484 48.38 -5.89 6.76
N GLN A 485 47.68 -6.86 6.19
CA GLN A 485 46.22 -6.96 6.28
C GLN A 485 45.84 -8.05 7.29
N VAL A 486 45.05 -7.69 8.29
CA VAL A 486 44.69 -8.57 9.42
C VAL A 486 43.24 -9.04 9.27
N LEU A 487 42.98 -10.29 9.64
CA LEU A 487 41.66 -10.91 9.60
C LEU A 487 41.08 -10.98 11.01
N ALA A 488 39.88 -10.44 11.20
CA ALA A 488 39.18 -10.44 12.49
C ALA A 488 37.89 -11.25 12.40
N GLU A 489 37.49 -11.93 13.48
CA GLU A 489 36.30 -12.79 13.42
C GLU A 489 35.05 -11.93 13.23
N ASN A 490 34.77 -11.04 14.19
CA ASN A 490 33.53 -10.28 14.19
C ASN A 490 33.82 -8.77 14.13
N TYR A 491 32.76 -7.98 13.92
CA TYR A 491 32.82 -6.53 13.86
C TYR A 491 33.57 -5.90 15.06
N GLU A 492 33.24 -6.28 16.29
CA GLU A 492 33.85 -5.70 17.50
C GLU A 492 35.35 -5.97 17.58
N VAL A 493 35.77 -7.20 17.31
CA VAL A 493 37.19 -7.58 17.27
C VAL A 493 37.91 -6.77 16.19
N GLY A 494 37.31 -6.65 15.01
CA GLY A 494 37.87 -5.85 13.91
C GLY A 494 38.06 -4.40 14.29
N LYS A 495 37.09 -3.81 15.01
CA LYS A 495 37.11 -2.43 15.48
C LYS A 495 38.22 -2.19 16.50
N THR A 496 38.35 -3.07 17.50
CA THR A 496 39.42 -3.01 18.50
C THR A 496 40.80 -3.10 17.86
N VAL A 497 40.99 -4.02 16.90
CA VAL A 497 42.27 -4.19 16.19
C VAL A 497 42.58 -2.99 15.29
N ALA A 498 41.57 -2.46 14.57
CA ALA A 498 41.76 -1.38 13.60
C ALA A 498 41.94 0.01 14.23
N PHE A 499 41.29 0.29 15.36
CA PHE A 499 41.15 1.64 15.90
C PHE A 499 41.70 1.83 17.31
N GLU A 500 41.51 0.86 18.20
CA GLU A 500 41.87 0.99 19.62
C GLU A 500 43.32 0.62 19.89
N ARG A 501 43.79 -0.53 19.38
CA ARG A 501 45.16 -1.02 19.60
C ARG A 501 46.25 -0.28 18.80
N ARG A 502 45.88 0.50 17.77
CA ARG A 502 46.78 1.28 16.86
C ARG A 502 48.10 0.57 16.52
N LEU A 503 47.98 -0.64 15.99
CA LEU A 503 49.12 -1.51 15.70
C LEU A 503 50.05 -0.92 14.63
N ALA A 504 51.36 -1.00 14.88
CA ALA A 504 52.37 -0.59 13.89
C ALA A 504 52.26 -1.45 12.63
N HIS A 505 52.50 -0.84 11.47
CA HIS A 505 52.48 -1.48 10.15
C HIS A 505 51.14 -2.09 9.72
N LEU A 506 50.03 -1.84 10.43
CA LEU A 506 48.69 -2.27 10.01
C LEU A 506 48.19 -1.46 8.80
N LYS A 507 47.73 -2.14 7.75
CA LYS A 507 47.18 -1.50 6.54
C LYS A 507 45.65 -1.46 6.55
N ASP A 508 45.01 -2.61 6.70
CA ASP A 508 43.56 -2.80 6.66
C ASP A 508 43.19 -4.02 7.55
N VAL A 509 41.99 -4.01 8.13
CA VAL A 509 41.39 -5.15 8.85
C VAL A 509 40.14 -5.60 8.10
N PHE A 510 39.98 -6.91 7.90
CA PHE A 510 38.81 -7.51 7.26
C PHE A 510 38.12 -8.49 8.19
N THR A 511 36.78 -8.44 8.29
CA THR A 511 36.01 -9.37 9.11
C THR A 511 35.43 -10.53 8.30
N THR A 512 35.04 -11.65 8.95
CA THR A 512 34.33 -12.75 8.24
C THR A 512 32.99 -12.29 7.69
N ASP A 513 32.36 -11.32 8.36
CA ASP A 513 31.10 -10.69 7.93
C ASP A 513 31.28 -9.75 6.72
N GLY A 514 32.51 -9.50 6.29
CA GLY A 514 32.85 -8.70 5.11
C GLY A 514 33.01 -7.19 5.37
N TYR A 515 33.21 -6.77 6.62
CA TYR A 515 33.58 -5.38 6.89
C TYR A 515 35.05 -5.14 6.58
N ARG A 516 35.37 -3.95 6.08
CA ARG A 516 36.74 -3.47 5.95
C ARG A 516 36.95 -2.23 6.81
N MET A 517 37.93 -2.29 7.70
CA MET A 517 38.23 -1.22 8.67
C MET A 517 39.68 -0.76 8.51
N PHE A 518 39.92 0.54 8.49
CA PHE A 518 41.27 1.09 8.42
C PHE A 518 41.34 2.53 8.93
N SER A 519 42.54 2.96 9.31
CA SER A 519 42.83 4.32 9.75
C SER A 519 43.81 5.01 8.80
N ARG A 520 43.53 6.26 8.42
CA ARG A 520 44.45 7.11 7.64
C ARG A 520 44.68 8.41 8.41
N GLY A 521 45.80 8.51 9.11
CA GLY A 521 46.05 9.61 10.03
C GLY A 521 44.99 9.63 11.15
N PRO A 522 44.30 10.76 11.41
CA PRO A 522 43.27 10.84 12.44
C PRO A 522 41.92 10.24 12.02
N VAL A 523 41.73 9.93 10.73
CA VAL A 523 40.43 9.47 10.20
C VAL A 523 40.30 7.96 10.32
N GLN A 524 39.26 7.52 11.03
CA GLN A 524 38.83 6.14 11.13
C GLN A 524 37.73 5.85 10.10
N THR A 525 37.83 4.76 9.36
CA THR A 525 36.85 4.41 8.31
C THR A 525 36.46 2.95 8.39
N THR A 526 35.16 2.71 8.38
CA THR A 526 34.54 1.38 8.30
C THR A 526 33.69 1.31 7.05
N LEU A 527 34.01 0.37 6.16
CA LEU A 527 33.25 0.09 4.96
C LEU A 527 32.39 -1.16 5.19
N PRO A 528 31.08 -1.11 4.90
CA PRO A 528 30.20 -2.25 5.04
C PRO A 528 30.50 -3.34 4.01
N PRO A 529 30.02 -4.57 4.25
CA PRO A 529 30.12 -5.66 3.28
C PRO A 529 29.46 -5.30 1.96
N ARG A 530 30.11 -5.69 0.86
CA ARG A 530 29.53 -5.62 -0.49
C ARG A 530 28.61 -6.82 -0.70
N ASP A 531 27.63 -6.68 -1.60
CA ASP A 531 26.73 -7.78 -1.99
C ASP A 531 27.51 -9.07 -2.20
N ARG A 532 27.09 -10.11 -1.46
CA ARG A 532 27.75 -11.42 -1.40
C ARG A 532 27.86 -12.00 -2.80
N ARG A 533 29.03 -11.87 -3.43
CA ARG A 533 29.41 -12.77 -4.52
C ARG A 533 29.80 -14.10 -3.89
N ALA A 534 29.42 -15.21 -4.52
CA ALA A 534 29.91 -16.51 -4.06
C ALA A 534 31.43 -16.50 -3.99
N THR A 535 31.94 -17.05 -2.89
CA THR A 535 33.36 -17.13 -2.59
C THR A 535 34.05 -18.08 -3.58
N ARG A 536 34.80 -17.50 -4.53
CA ARG A 536 35.59 -18.19 -5.56
C ARG A 536 36.76 -19.00 -4.98
N LEU A 537 37.19 -18.70 -3.74
CA LEU A 537 38.31 -19.37 -3.06
C LEU A 537 37.88 -20.52 -2.11
N CYS A 538 36.60 -20.95 -2.14
CA CYS A 538 36.12 -22.05 -1.29
C CYS A 538 36.72 -23.41 -1.67
N ALA A 539 36.90 -24.26 -0.65
CA ALA A 539 37.43 -25.61 -0.82
C ALA A 539 36.38 -26.61 -1.37
N SER A 540 35.10 -26.39 -1.08
CA SER A 540 33.96 -27.13 -1.66
C SER A 540 32.81 -26.19 -1.98
N PHE A 541 32.20 -26.38 -3.14
CA PHE A 541 30.98 -25.68 -3.58
C PHE A 541 29.71 -26.49 -3.31
N ASP A 542 29.81 -27.74 -2.85
CA ASP A 542 28.68 -28.66 -2.75
C ASP A 542 27.62 -28.17 -1.76
N ASP A 543 28.04 -27.66 -0.60
CA ASP A 543 27.11 -27.14 0.41
C ASP A 543 26.42 -25.86 -0.07
N GLN A 544 27.15 -24.97 -0.75
CA GLN A 544 26.58 -23.74 -1.33
C GLN A 544 25.60 -24.06 -2.47
N ILE A 545 25.92 -25.04 -3.31
CA ILE A 545 25.03 -25.50 -4.38
C ILE A 545 23.76 -26.10 -3.78
N LYS A 546 23.87 -26.95 -2.74
CA LYS A 546 22.71 -27.52 -2.05
C LYS A 546 21.82 -26.44 -1.44
N ASP A 547 22.39 -25.46 -0.75
CA ASP A 547 21.63 -24.36 -0.14
C ASP A 547 20.87 -23.55 -1.20
N LEU A 548 21.52 -23.26 -2.33
CA LEU A 548 20.90 -22.54 -3.44
C LEU A 548 19.86 -23.39 -4.19
N GLU A 549 20.06 -24.70 -4.31
CA GLU A 549 19.09 -25.63 -4.90
C GLU A 549 17.84 -25.74 -4.02
N VAL A 550 18.00 -25.72 -2.69
CA VAL A 550 16.88 -25.64 -1.74
C VAL A 550 16.15 -24.30 -1.90
N GLU A 551 16.87 -23.18 -2.00
CA GLU A 551 16.25 -21.86 -2.23
C GLU A 551 15.52 -21.81 -3.58
N ALA A 552 16.13 -22.33 -4.65
CA ALA A 552 15.52 -22.41 -5.98
C ALA A 552 14.23 -23.26 -5.97
N SER A 553 14.26 -24.39 -5.25
CA SER A 553 13.10 -25.26 -5.09
C SER A 553 11.98 -24.59 -4.29
N LYS A 554 12.33 -23.83 -3.24
CA LYS A 554 11.37 -23.03 -2.47
C LYS A 554 10.72 -21.94 -3.31
N GLU A 555 11.51 -21.18 -4.09
CA GLU A 555 10.98 -20.15 -5.00
C GLU A 555 10.13 -20.76 -6.11
N GLN A 556 10.48 -21.95 -6.63
CA GLN A 556 9.65 -22.68 -7.59
C GLN A 556 8.29 -23.06 -6.98
N GLY A 557 8.28 -23.59 -5.76
CA GLY A 557 7.04 -23.92 -5.05
C GLY A 557 6.16 -22.69 -4.82
N ASP A 558 6.75 -21.56 -4.45
CA ASP A 558 6.02 -20.29 -4.30
C ASP A 558 5.45 -19.80 -5.64
N ILE A 559 6.19 -19.93 -6.76
CA ILE A 559 5.69 -19.57 -8.10
C ILE A 559 4.49 -20.45 -8.50
N GLU A 560 4.57 -21.75 -8.25
CA GLU A 560 3.49 -22.70 -8.56
C GLU A 560 2.22 -22.42 -7.76
N GLU A 561 2.37 -22.12 -6.46
CA GLU A 561 1.26 -21.73 -5.60
C GLU A 561 0.62 -20.41 -6.05
N ARG A 562 1.42 -19.40 -6.40
CA ARG A 562 0.89 -18.14 -6.95
C ARG A 562 0.21 -18.33 -8.30
N ARG A 563 0.74 -19.21 -9.16
CA ARG A 563 0.07 -19.58 -10.43
C ARG A 563 -1.25 -20.31 -10.18
N ARG A 564 -1.35 -21.11 -9.12
CA ARG A 564 -2.60 -21.75 -8.72
C ARG A 564 -3.63 -20.71 -8.26
N GLN A 565 -3.23 -19.78 -7.40
CA GLN A 565 -4.08 -18.66 -6.95
C GLN A 565 -4.55 -17.78 -8.11
N LYS A 566 -3.65 -17.50 -9.07
CA LYS A 566 -4.01 -16.79 -10.30
C LYS A 566 -5.11 -17.52 -11.07
N ARG A 567 -4.94 -18.82 -11.33
CA ARG A 567 -5.95 -19.63 -12.04
C ARG A 567 -7.29 -19.64 -11.33
N GLU A 568 -7.29 -19.73 -10.01
CA GLU A 568 -8.52 -19.68 -9.20
C GLU A 568 -9.24 -18.33 -9.34
N ALA A 569 -8.49 -17.23 -9.29
CA ALA A 569 -9.02 -15.88 -9.51
C ALA A 569 -9.53 -15.68 -10.95
N GLU A 570 -8.84 -16.22 -11.95
CA GLU A 570 -9.28 -16.20 -13.36
C GLU A 570 -10.60 -16.95 -13.56
N VAL A 571 -10.73 -18.15 -12.98
CA VAL A 571 -11.99 -18.93 -13.01
C VAL A 571 -13.14 -18.16 -12.33
N ASN A 572 -12.87 -17.49 -11.22
CA ASN A 572 -13.86 -16.65 -10.54
C ASN A 572 -14.29 -15.47 -11.42
N LEU A 573 -13.36 -14.85 -12.16
CA LEU A 573 -13.66 -13.75 -13.08
C LEU A 573 -14.49 -14.23 -14.28
N GLU A 574 -14.13 -15.37 -14.89
CA GLU A 574 -14.88 -16.00 -15.99
C GLU A 574 -16.31 -16.35 -15.56
N GLY A 575 -16.51 -16.77 -14.31
CA GLY A 575 -17.84 -17.05 -13.74
C GLY A 575 -18.76 -15.82 -13.61
N LEU A 576 -18.20 -14.61 -13.49
CA LEU A 576 -18.97 -13.36 -13.36
C LEU A 576 -19.38 -12.77 -14.72
N GLU A 577 -18.65 -13.04 -15.80
CA GLU A 577 -19.00 -12.54 -17.14
C GLU A 577 -20.42 -12.90 -17.63
N PRO A 578 -20.91 -14.16 -17.53
CA PRO A 578 -22.26 -14.49 -17.96
C PRO A 578 -23.33 -13.78 -17.11
N GLN A 579 -23.05 -13.55 -15.82
CA GLN A 579 -23.95 -12.79 -14.94
C GLN A 579 -24.04 -11.33 -15.36
N MET A 580 -22.90 -10.68 -15.68
CA MET A 580 -22.86 -9.32 -16.22
C MET A 580 -23.63 -9.20 -17.54
N ARG A 581 -23.42 -10.15 -18.47
CA ARG A 581 -24.13 -10.18 -19.77
C ARG A 581 -25.64 -10.35 -19.58
N ARG A 582 -26.07 -11.16 -18.61
CA ARG A 582 -27.49 -11.36 -18.29
C ARG A 582 -28.13 -10.11 -17.71
N LEU A 583 -27.54 -9.52 -16.66
CA LEU A 583 -28.04 -8.32 -15.99
C LEU A 583 -28.15 -7.14 -16.96
N LYS A 584 -27.10 -6.92 -17.78
CA LYS A 584 -27.10 -5.84 -18.78
C LYS A 584 -28.23 -6.00 -19.80
N ARG A 585 -28.51 -7.22 -20.27
CA ARG A 585 -29.65 -7.49 -21.17
C ARG A 585 -30.98 -7.18 -20.48
N GLN A 586 -31.14 -7.59 -19.21
CA GLN A 586 -32.36 -7.33 -18.43
C GLN A 586 -32.59 -5.82 -18.19
N CYS A 587 -31.53 -5.07 -17.83
CA CYS A 587 -31.59 -3.61 -17.71
C CYS A 587 -32.06 -2.96 -19.01
N THR A 588 -31.46 -3.32 -20.15
CA THR A 588 -31.84 -2.73 -21.45
C THR A 588 -33.26 -3.09 -21.90
N GLN A 589 -33.78 -4.24 -21.47
CA GLN A 589 -35.16 -4.64 -21.78
C GLN A 589 -36.16 -3.83 -20.95
N LEU A 590 -35.91 -3.69 -19.64
CA LEU A 590 -36.77 -2.89 -18.75
C LEU A 590 -36.73 -1.40 -19.05
N GLU A 591 -35.60 -0.87 -19.54
CA GLU A 591 -35.51 0.52 -20.00
C GLU A 591 -36.46 0.78 -21.18
N LYS A 592 -36.54 -0.14 -22.14
CA LYS A 592 -37.47 -0.05 -23.26
C LYS A 592 -38.92 -0.15 -22.77
N ASP A 593 -39.21 -1.10 -21.89
CA ASP A 593 -40.56 -1.28 -21.33
C ASP A 593 -41.03 -0.05 -20.54
N LEU A 594 -40.12 0.61 -19.81
CA LEU A 594 -40.40 1.87 -19.11
C LEU A 594 -40.79 3.00 -20.07
N THR A 595 -40.00 3.22 -21.13
CA THR A 595 -40.28 4.29 -22.11
C THR A 595 -41.63 4.10 -22.82
N ARG A 596 -42.01 2.85 -23.09
CA ARG A 596 -43.32 2.52 -23.67
C ARG A 596 -44.48 2.89 -22.72
N LYS A 597 -44.37 2.51 -21.44
CA LYS A 597 -45.41 2.75 -20.43
C LYS A 597 -45.59 4.23 -20.07
N GLU A 598 -44.53 5.03 -20.14
CA GLU A 598 -44.62 6.48 -19.94
C GLU A 598 -45.37 7.21 -21.07
N LEU A 599 -45.24 6.73 -22.32
CA LEU A 599 -46.01 7.23 -23.47
C LEU A 599 -47.51 6.90 -23.34
N GLU A 600 -47.86 5.66 -22.97
CA GLU A 600 -49.25 5.22 -22.75
C GLU A 600 -49.98 6.09 -21.69
N LEU A 601 -49.28 6.54 -20.65
CA LEU A 601 -49.81 7.41 -19.59
C LEU A 601 -50.12 8.83 -20.09
N GLN A 602 -49.36 9.33 -21.07
CA GLN A 602 -49.50 10.68 -21.59
C GLN A 602 -50.70 10.81 -22.54
N ASP A 603 -51.02 9.76 -23.30
CA ASP A 603 -52.17 9.73 -24.22
C ASP A 603 -53.52 9.66 -23.48
N LEU A 604 -53.61 8.85 -22.42
CA LEU A 604 -54.83 8.71 -21.61
C LEU A 604 -55.22 10.00 -20.88
N LYS A 605 -54.24 10.86 -20.61
CA LYS A 605 -54.43 12.15 -19.94
C LYS A 605 -55.14 13.19 -20.83
N ASN A 606 -55.11 13.00 -22.15
CA ASN A 606 -55.63 13.94 -23.13
C ASN A 606 -57.11 13.68 -23.52
N SER A 607 -57.68 12.51 -23.21
CA SER A 607 -59.04 12.10 -23.60
C SER A 607 -60.16 12.50 -22.62
N VAL A 608 -59.84 13.07 -21.46
CA VAL A 608 -60.79 13.31 -20.34
C VAL A 608 -61.60 14.62 -20.47
N ALA A 609 -61.40 15.43 -21.52
CA ALA A 609 -61.91 16.81 -21.59
C ALA A 609 -63.27 17.04 -22.31
N ALA A 610 -63.99 16.01 -22.78
CA ALA A 610 -65.21 16.19 -23.58
C ALA A 610 -66.40 15.33 -23.10
N GLU A 611 -67.52 16.03 -22.87
CA GLU A 611 -68.92 15.56 -22.81
C GLU A 611 -69.54 15.24 -21.43
N THR A 612 -70.46 16.13 -21.04
CA THR A 612 -71.46 15.99 -19.97
C THR A 612 -72.82 16.34 -20.59
N LYS A 613 -73.87 15.49 -20.48
CA LYS A 613 -75.29 15.93 -20.48
C LYS A 613 -76.32 14.81 -20.21
N ALA A 614 -77.18 15.12 -19.22
CA ALA A 614 -78.62 14.82 -19.04
C ALA A 614 -79.12 13.38 -18.71
N SER A 615 -79.47 13.18 -17.42
CA SER A 615 -80.81 12.93 -16.79
C SER A 615 -81.93 12.18 -17.57
N PRO A 616 -83.12 11.79 -17.00
CA PRO A 616 -83.61 11.78 -15.61
C PRO A 616 -84.51 10.55 -15.20
N THR A 617 -84.85 10.41 -13.89
CA THR A 617 -86.14 9.92 -13.28
C THR A 617 -86.65 8.47 -13.53
N SER A 618 -87.49 7.78 -12.72
CA SER A 618 -88.35 8.08 -11.56
C SER A 618 -88.87 6.77 -10.92
N SER A 619 -89.26 6.88 -9.64
CA SER A 619 -90.40 6.25 -8.96
C SER A 619 -90.22 4.92 -8.19
N VAL A 620 -90.57 5.03 -6.91
CA VAL A 620 -90.36 4.12 -5.76
C VAL A 620 -91.69 3.59 -5.20
N ASP A 621 -92.83 3.78 -5.86
CA ASP A 621 -94.11 3.74 -5.13
C ASP A 621 -94.88 2.41 -5.05
N GLU A 622 -94.34 1.26 -5.44
CA GLU A 622 -95.13 0.00 -5.41
C GLU A 622 -94.70 -1.05 -4.36
N LEU A 623 -93.53 -0.92 -3.71
CA LEU A 623 -93.00 -1.97 -2.80
C LEU A 623 -93.35 -1.81 -1.31
N ARG A 624 -94.09 -0.77 -0.93
CA ARG A 624 -94.49 -0.54 0.47
C ARG A 624 -95.74 -1.30 0.91
N LEU A 625 -96.48 -1.93 -0.01
CA LEU A 625 -97.79 -2.52 0.32
C LEU A 625 -97.75 -4.03 0.65
N GLU A 626 -96.67 -4.76 0.36
CA GLU A 626 -96.64 -6.23 0.45
C GLU A 626 -96.05 -6.80 1.76
N ILE A 627 -95.36 -5.97 2.55
CA ILE A 627 -94.80 -6.36 3.85
C ILE A 627 -95.89 -6.47 4.94
N MET A 628 -97.00 -5.73 4.83
CA MET A 628 -98.09 -5.76 5.82
C MET A 628 -98.90 -7.06 5.82
N ASN A 629 -99.02 -7.76 4.68
CA ASN A 629 -99.89 -8.95 4.58
C ASN A 629 -99.29 -10.24 5.19
N SER A 630 -98.00 -10.29 5.52
CA SER A 630 -97.36 -11.52 6.02
C SER A 630 -97.34 -11.65 7.55
N GLN A 631 -97.77 -10.63 8.30
CA GLN A 631 -97.80 -10.65 9.77
C GLN A 631 -99.14 -11.15 10.35
N GLU A 632 -100.23 -11.11 9.57
CA GLU A 632 -101.59 -11.47 10.03
C GLU A 632 -101.88 -12.99 10.11
N GLU A 633 -101.06 -13.85 9.50
CA GLU A 633 -101.29 -15.31 9.55
C GLU A 633 -100.80 -16.00 10.85
N ILE A 634 -99.99 -15.33 11.67
CA ILE A 634 -99.39 -15.92 12.87
C ILE A 634 -100.39 -15.98 14.05
N GLU A 635 -101.25 -14.98 14.20
CA GLU A 635 -102.18 -14.87 15.35
C GLU A 635 -103.35 -15.89 15.32
N LYS A 636 -103.70 -16.46 14.16
CA LYS A 636 -104.87 -17.36 14.05
C LYS A 636 -104.64 -18.78 14.59
N LYS A 637 -103.39 -19.21 14.84
CA LYS A 637 -103.10 -20.60 15.27
C LYS A 637 -102.97 -20.81 16.78
N GLU A 638 -102.97 -19.75 17.59
CA GLU A 638 -102.83 -19.83 19.06
C GLU A 638 -104.17 -20.03 19.81
N SER A 639 -105.32 -19.71 19.19
CA SER A 639 -106.65 -19.74 19.83
C SER A 639 -107.31 -21.12 19.98
N LEU A 640 -106.74 -22.19 19.40
CA LEU A 640 -107.31 -23.55 19.45
C LEU A 640 -106.85 -24.39 20.66
N LEU A 641 -105.87 -23.93 21.43
CA LEU A 641 -105.31 -24.65 22.60
C LEU A 641 -106.15 -24.51 23.88
N GLN A 642 -106.99 -23.47 23.99
CA GLN A 642 -107.70 -23.13 25.23
C GLN A 642 -108.92 -24.04 25.55
N LYS A 643 -109.46 -24.80 24.60
CA LYS A 643 -110.73 -25.56 24.76
C LYS A 643 -110.59 -26.96 25.38
N LEU A 644 -109.37 -27.45 25.61
CA LEU A 644 -109.12 -28.81 26.16
C LEU A 644 -108.97 -28.84 27.69
N GLN A 645 -109.00 -27.69 28.35
CA GLN A 645 -108.70 -27.55 29.79
C GLN A 645 -109.93 -27.71 30.70
N ASP A 646 -111.14 -27.61 30.17
CA ASP A 646 -112.37 -27.55 30.96
C ASP A 646 -112.99 -28.93 31.31
N CYS A 647 -112.57 -30.04 30.67
CA CYS A 647 -113.07 -31.39 30.99
C CYS A 647 -112.33 -32.10 32.15
N LEU A 648 -111.23 -31.54 32.66
CA LEU A 648 -110.40 -32.15 33.71
C LEU A 648 -110.90 -31.86 35.14
N THR A 649 -111.74 -30.84 35.31
CA THR A 649 -112.13 -30.27 36.61
C THR A 649 -113.31 -30.98 37.30
N GLU A 650 -114.20 -31.64 36.54
CA GLU A 650 -115.38 -32.33 37.11
C GLU A 650 -115.06 -33.65 37.82
N ALA A 651 -113.99 -34.34 37.44
CA ALA A 651 -113.58 -35.61 38.07
C ALA A 651 -112.91 -35.42 39.45
N GLU A 652 -112.46 -34.20 39.76
CA GLU A 652 -111.73 -33.86 41.00
C GLU A 652 -112.64 -33.68 42.23
N LEU A 653 -113.91 -33.33 42.04
CA LEU A 653 -114.80 -32.93 43.15
C LEU A 653 -115.30 -34.11 44.01
N LYS A 654 -115.53 -35.30 43.43
CA LYS A 654 -116.06 -36.47 44.19
C LYS A 654 -115.03 -37.22 45.02
N ALA A 655 -113.73 -37.06 44.72
CA ALA A 655 -112.66 -37.70 45.50
C ALA A 655 -112.35 -36.93 46.81
N ASN A 656 -112.74 -35.66 46.90
CA ASN A 656 -112.41 -34.79 48.03
C ASN A 656 -113.35 -34.96 49.24
N GLU A 657 -114.61 -35.40 49.06
CA GLU A 657 -115.59 -35.47 50.15
C GLU A 657 -115.36 -36.63 51.15
N LEU A 658 -114.73 -37.73 50.73
CA LEU A 658 -114.37 -38.84 51.63
C LEU A 658 -112.99 -38.66 52.30
N ARG A 659 -112.21 -37.69 51.82
CA ARG A 659 -110.87 -37.34 52.34
C ARG A 659 -110.96 -36.44 53.58
N THR A 660 -111.92 -35.51 53.58
CA THR A 660 -112.13 -34.51 54.64
C THR A 660 -112.54 -35.08 55.99
N ALA A 661 -113.24 -36.23 56.03
CA ALA A 661 -113.62 -36.89 57.29
C ALA A 661 -112.46 -37.64 57.97
N TYR A 662 -111.45 -38.08 57.21
CA TYR A 662 -110.21 -38.68 57.72
C TYR A 662 -109.20 -37.60 58.16
N GLU A 663 -109.18 -36.46 57.47
CA GLU A 663 -108.30 -35.32 57.77
C GLU A 663 -108.61 -34.69 59.15
N ASN A 664 -109.88 -34.55 59.53
CA ASN A 664 -110.28 -33.89 60.79
C ASN A 664 -109.88 -34.62 62.08
N PHE A 665 -109.69 -35.95 62.07
CA PHE A 665 -109.27 -36.71 63.26
C PHE A 665 -107.73 -36.87 63.32
N VAL A 666 -107.08 -36.82 62.16
CA VAL A 666 -105.62 -36.87 62.02
C VAL A 666 -104.98 -35.53 62.43
N GLU A 667 -105.59 -34.38 62.11
CA GLU A 667 -105.09 -33.03 62.47
C GLU A 667 -104.83 -32.83 63.97
N SER A 668 -105.69 -33.36 64.83
CA SER A 668 -105.57 -33.19 66.29
C SER A 668 -104.37 -33.96 66.87
N ALA A 669 -104.12 -35.19 66.41
CA ALA A 669 -103.03 -36.03 66.90
C ALA A 669 -101.68 -35.75 66.23
N GLN A 670 -101.68 -35.26 64.98
CA GLN A 670 -100.45 -34.92 64.25
C GLN A 670 -99.81 -33.63 64.74
N SER A 671 -100.61 -32.63 65.15
CA SER A 671 -100.09 -31.34 65.67
C SER A 671 -99.08 -31.47 66.82
N LYS A 672 -99.21 -32.48 67.69
CA LYS A 672 -98.28 -32.72 68.81
C LYS A 672 -97.06 -33.56 68.43
N VAL A 673 -97.16 -34.41 67.41
CA VAL A 673 -96.03 -35.20 66.88
C VAL A 673 -95.16 -34.32 65.97
N ASP A 674 -95.77 -33.44 65.18
CA ASP A 674 -95.07 -32.51 64.28
C ASP A 674 -94.20 -31.52 65.07
N VAL A 675 -94.69 -30.99 66.20
CA VAL A 675 -93.89 -30.10 67.08
C VAL A 675 -92.67 -30.80 67.66
N PHE A 676 -92.74 -32.11 67.94
CA PHE A 676 -91.59 -32.88 68.41
C PHE A 676 -90.60 -33.19 67.27
N GLU A 677 -91.09 -33.60 66.11
CA GLU A 677 -90.24 -33.88 64.93
C GLU A 677 -89.55 -32.61 64.41
N GLU A 678 -90.21 -31.43 64.45
CA GLU A 678 -89.58 -30.15 64.15
C GLU A 678 -88.44 -29.85 65.12
N ALA A 679 -88.66 -30.00 66.43
CA ALA A 679 -87.63 -29.73 67.43
C ALA A 679 -86.42 -30.70 67.31
N GLU A 680 -86.65 -31.98 66.97
CA GLU A 680 -85.57 -32.96 66.76
C GLU A 680 -84.78 -32.70 65.47
N ASN A 681 -85.46 -32.32 64.38
CA ASN A 681 -84.81 -31.97 63.11
C ASN A 681 -84.01 -30.67 63.23
N GLU A 682 -84.54 -29.65 63.92
CA GLU A 682 -83.79 -28.43 64.23
C GLU A 682 -82.51 -28.71 65.01
N LEU A 683 -82.56 -29.62 66.00
CA LEU A 683 -81.41 -30.00 66.80
C LEU A 683 -80.34 -30.70 65.93
N LYS A 684 -80.74 -31.62 65.05
CA LYS A 684 -79.83 -32.28 64.10
C LYS A 684 -79.20 -31.30 63.10
N GLU A 685 -79.95 -30.30 62.62
CA GLU A 685 -79.41 -29.27 61.72
C GLU A 685 -78.42 -28.34 62.43
N ILE A 686 -78.67 -27.98 63.69
CA ILE A 686 -77.70 -27.23 64.51
C ILE A 686 -76.44 -28.06 64.79
N GLU A 687 -76.57 -29.37 65.07
CA GLU A 687 -75.43 -30.28 65.26
C GLU A 687 -74.56 -30.44 64.00
N LYS A 688 -75.18 -30.64 62.83
CA LYS A 688 -74.46 -30.66 61.55
C LYS A 688 -73.80 -29.31 61.24
N GLY A 689 -74.51 -28.21 61.49
CA GLY A 689 -73.99 -26.85 61.32
C GLY A 689 -72.77 -26.56 62.20
N LEU A 690 -72.77 -27.09 63.43
CA LEU A 690 -71.64 -26.97 64.36
C LEU A 690 -70.42 -27.76 63.85
N GLN A 691 -70.60 -29.03 63.47
CA GLN A 691 -69.51 -29.85 62.94
C GLN A 691 -68.91 -29.23 61.67
N TYR A 692 -69.76 -28.73 60.76
CA TYR A 692 -69.31 -28.05 59.56
C TYR A 692 -68.47 -26.80 59.89
N ALA A 693 -68.95 -25.95 60.80
CA ALA A 693 -68.23 -24.75 61.22
C ALA A 693 -66.89 -25.05 61.92
N GLU A 694 -66.81 -26.13 62.72
CA GLU A 694 -65.56 -26.59 63.36
C GLU A 694 -64.55 -27.11 62.32
N THR A 695 -65.00 -27.87 61.32
CA THR A 695 -64.11 -28.34 60.24
C THR A 695 -63.57 -27.19 59.39
N GLU A 696 -64.39 -26.19 59.07
CA GLU A 696 -63.92 -24.99 58.36
C GLU A 696 -62.94 -24.17 59.19
N LYS A 697 -63.18 -24.03 60.51
CA LYS A 697 -62.25 -23.34 61.41
C LYS A 697 -60.88 -24.03 61.42
N ASN A 698 -60.85 -25.35 61.61
CA ASN A 698 -59.61 -26.12 61.61
C ASN A 698 -58.89 -26.05 60.25
N HIS A 699 -59.63 -26.05 59.14
CA HIS A 699 -59.05 -25.89 57.81
C HIS A 699 -58.27 -24.57 57.64
N TYR A 700 -58.80 -23.45 58.15
CA TYR A 700 -58.10 -22.16 58.10
C TYR A 700 -56.94 -22.07 59.09
N GLU A 701 -57.04 -22.70 60.27
CA GLU A 701 -55.93 -22.82 61.23
C GLU A 701 -54.76 -23.65 60.65
N ASP A 702 -55.06 -24.75 59.96
CA ASP A 702 -54.07 -25.59 59.30
C ASP A 702 -53.42 -24.85 58.11
N ILE A 703 -54.18 -24.11 57.31
CA ILE A 703 -53.62 -23.25 56.24
C ILE A 703 -52.65 -22.20 56.81
N MET A 704 -52.99 -21.61 57.96
CA MET A 704 -52.14 -20.62 58.62
C MET A 704 -50.80 -21.25 59.06
N LYS A 705 -50.86 -22.42 59.71
CA LYS A 705 -49.69 -23.11 60.25
C LYS A 705 -48.82 -23.76 59.17
N ASP A 706 -49.42 -24.45 58.22
CA ASP A 706 -48.68 -25.32 57.30
C ASP A 706 -48.23 -24.61 56.03
N LYS A 707 -48.86 -23.47 55.68
CA LYS A 707 -48.61 -22.79 54.41
C LYS A 707 -48.18 -21.34 54.58
N VAL A 708 -48.96 -20.52 55.28
CA VAL A 708 -48.69 -19.06 55.33
C VAL A 708 -47.43 -18.73 56.14
N LEU A 709 -47.28 -19.29 57.34
CA LEU A 709 -46.12 -19.00 58.19
C LEU A 709 -44.79 -19.56 57.65
N PRO A 710 -44.70 -20.82 57.15
CA PRO A 710 -43.47 -21.34 56.56
C PRO A 710 -43.07 -20.61 55.28
N ASP A 711 -44.02 -20.25 54.40
CA ASP A 711 -43.74 -19.49 53.17
C ASP A 711 -43.10 -18.12 53.48
N ILE A 712 -43.57 -17.44 54.54
CA ILE A 712 -42.98 -16.16 55.00
C ILE A 712 -41.56 -16.39 55.53
N GLN A 713 -41.34 -17.42 56.36
CA GLN A 713 -40.01 -17.71 56.91
C GLN A 713 -38.99 -18.05 55.81
N VAL A 714 -39.39 -18.82 54.79
CA VAL A 714 -38.53 -19.13 53.64
C VAL A 714 -38.21 -17.89 52.82
N ALA A 715 -39.19 -17.00 52.61
CA ALA A 715 -38.98 -15.75 51.90
C ALA A 715 -38.07 -14.78 52.68
N GLU A 716 -38.22 -14.69 54.01
CA GLU A 716 -37.37 -13.86 54.88
C GLU A 716 -35.94 -14.40 54.99
N ALA A 717 -35.76 -15.72 55.03
CA ALA A 717 -34.44 -16.35 54.99
C ALA A 717 -33.71 -16.03 53.68
N LYS A 718 -34.41 -16.12 52.54
CA LYS A 718 -33.86 -15.72 51.23
C LYS A 718 -33.54 -14.23 51.14
N TYR A 719 -34.36 -13.37 51.74
CA TYR A 719 -34.09 -11.94 51.81
C TYR A 719 -32.80 -11.65 52.59
N LYS A 720 -32.60 -12.27 53.76
CA LYS A 720 -31.36 -12.15 54.55
C LYS A 720 -30.13 -12.68 53.81
N GLU A 721 -30.27 -13.77 53.06
CA GLU A 721 -29.19 -14.30 52.22
C GLU A 721 -28.79 -13.32 51.11
N LEU A 722 -29.78 -12.69 50.45
CA LEU A 722 -29.53 -11.67 49.44
C LEU A 722 -28.92 -10.39 50.03
N GLU A 723 -29.31 -9.98 51.24
CA GLU A 723 -28.73 -8.83 51.94
C GLU A 723 -27.24 -9.05 52.26
N ALA A 724 -26.87 -10.27 52.67
CA ALA A 724 -25.47 -10.64 52.87
C ALA A 724 -24.68 -10.61 51.54
N LYS A 725 -25.26 -11.13 50.45
CA LYS A 725 -24.66 -11.09 49.10
C LYS A 725 -24.52 -9.66 48.57
N GLN A 726 -25.44 -8.76 48.90
CA GLN A 726 -25.40 -7.34 48.54
C GLN A 726 -24.19 -6.66 49.20
N LYS A 727 -23.99 -6.87 50.51
CA LYS A 727 -22.84 -6.32 51.25
C LYS A 727 -21.51 -6.83 50.67
N GLU A 728 -21.41 -8.15 50.46
CA GLU A 728 -20.22 -8.77 49.86
C GLU A 728 -19.93 -8.25 48.43
N SER A 729 -20.98 -8.09 47.61
CA SER A 729 -20.84 -7.58 46.25
C SER A 729 -20.47 -6.10 46.20
N ASN A 730 -20.99 -5.28 47.13
CA ASN A 730 -20.68 -3.86 47.25
C ASN A 730 -19.22 -3.65 47.70
N GLU A 731 -18.74 -4.42 48.68
CA GLU A 731 -17.33 -4.43 49.09
C GLU A 731 -16.41 -4.77 47.91
N LYS A 732 -16.73 -5.84 47.16
CA LYS A 732 -15.95 -6.25 45.97
C LYS A 732 -15.98 -5.21 44.85
N ALA A 733 -17.10 -4.54 44.63
CA ALA A 733 -17.25 -3.50 43.60
C ALA A 733 -16.49 -2.22 43.98
N SER A 734 -16.55 -1.82 45.25
CA SER A 734 -15.89 -0.63 45.79
C SER A 734 -14.36 -0.70 45.72
N ILE A 735 -13.76 -1.90 45.79
CA ILE A 735 -12.32 -2.11 45.57
C ILE A 735 -11.91 -1.74 44.12
N ILE A 736 -12.80 -1.95 43.16
CA ILE A 736 -12.52 -1.70 41.73
C ILE A 736 -12.83 -0.25 41.36
N CYS A 737 -13.91 0.32 41.90
CA CYS A 737 -14.36 1.68 41.60
C CYS A 737 -15.38 2.14 42.66
N PRO A 738 -15.29 3.37 43.21
CA PRO A 738 -16.32 3.91 44.08
C PRO A 738 -17.62 4.20 43.31
N GLU A 739 -18.77 4.10 44.00
CA GLU A 739 -20.11 4.27 43.39
C GLU A 739 -20.27 5.61 42.68
N SER A 740 -19.71 6.67 43.27
CA SER A 740 -19.80 8.06 42.79
C SER A 740 -19.29 8.23 41.35
N GLU A 741 -18.25 7.48 40.96
CA GLU A 741 -17.68 7.53 39.60
C GLU A 741 -18.63 6.94 38.55
N ILE A 742 -19.48 5.98 38.90
CA ILE A 742 -20.42 5.35 37.96
C ILE A 742 -21.69 6.17 37.82
N THR A 743 -22.22 6.71 38.92
CA THR A 743 -23.34 7.67 38.87
C THR A 743 -23.02 8.91 38.02
N ALA A 744 -21.74 9.32 37.95
CA ALA A 744 -21.30 10.43 37.09
C ALA A 744 -21.27 10.08 35.58
N LEU A 745 -21.25 8.80 35.22
CA LEU A 745 -21.20 8.31 33.83
C LEU A 745 -22.59 8.13 33.19
N GLY A 746 -23.67 8.39 33.94
CA GLY A 746 -25.06 8.33 33.48
C GLY A 746 -25.90 7.22 34.15
N PRO A 747 -27.24 7.24 34.01
CA PRO A 747 -28.12 6.24 34.61
C PRO A 747 -27.87 4.83 34.04
N TRP A 748 -28.04 3.81 34.88
CA TRP A 748 -27.84 2.41 34.52
C TRP A 748 -28.77 1.98 33.37
N ASP A 749 -28.22 1.32 32.35
CA ASP A 749 -28.94 0.96 31.11
C ASP A 749 -29.72 -0.37 31.19
N GLY A 750 -29.71 -1.03 32.35
CA GLY A 750 -30.40 -2.31 32.56
C GLY A 750 -29.64 -3.53 32.03
N SER A 751 -28.39 -3.36 31.59
CA SER A 751 -27.56 -4.48 31.12
C SER A 751 -27.33 -5.52 32.22
N THR A 752 -27.37 -6.81 31.86
CA THR A 752 -27.11 -7.88 32.83
C THR A 752 -25.61 -8.17 32.99
N PRO A 753 -25.15 -8.65 34.17
CA PRO A 753 -23.74 -9.01 34.37
C PRO A 753 -23.22 -10.03 33.34
N ILE A 754 -24.08 -10.92 32.85
CA ILE A 754 -23.75 -11.93 31.83
C ILE A 754 -23.45 -11.26 30.48
N GLN A 755 -24.26 -10.29 30.05
CA GLN A 755 -24.06 -9.57 28.78
C GLN A 755 -22.76 -8.75 28.81
N LEU A 756 -22.51 -8.05 29.91
CA LEU A 756 -21.28 -7.26 30.09
C LEU A 756 -20.03 -8.15 30.17
N SER A 757 -20.10 -9.29 30.86
CA SER A 757 -18.99 -10.25 30.92
C SER A 757 -18.68 -10.88 29.54
N ALA A 758 -19.70 -11.22 28.75
CA ALA A 758 -19.52 -11.72 27.39
C ALA A 758 -18.90 -10.67 26.46
N GLN A 759 -19.31 -9.40 26.59
CA GLN A 759 -18.73 -8.28 25.86
C GLN A 759 -17.27 -8.04 26.26
N ILE A 760 -16.96 -8.07 27.55
CA ILE A 760 -15.59 -7.96 28.08
C ILE A 760 -14.73 -9.11 27.57
N ASN A 761 -15.22 -10.35 27.55
CA ASN A 761 -14.48 -11.50 27.04
C ASN A 761 -14.20 -11.40 25.54
N LYS A 762 -15.19 -10.93 24.75
CA LYS A 762 -15.01 -10.68 23.31
C LYS A 762 -13.95 -9.61 23.05
N ILE A 763 -13.95 -8.53 23.83
CA ILE A 763 -12.97 -7.44 23.72
C ILE A 763 -11.59 -7.90 24.24
N ASN A 764 -11.50 -8.62 25.36
CA ASN A 764 -10.26 -9.20 25.88
C ASN A 764 -9.61 -10.16 24.87
N HIS A 765 -10.39 -11.02 24.21
CA HIS A 765 -9.88 -11.91 23.16
C HIS A 765 -9.34 -11.13 21.96
N ARG A 766 -10.01 -10.04 21.58
CA ARG A 766 -9.54 -9.14 20.53
C ARG A 766 -8.25 -8.42 20.94
N LEU A 767 -8.16 -7.93 22.18
CA LEU A 767 -6.98 -7.27 22.71
C LEU A 767 -5.79 -8.22 22.81
N LYS A 768 -5.99 -9.48 23.24
CA LYS A 768 -4.91 -10.47 23.33
C LYS A 768 -4.30 -10.79 21.96
N ARG A 769 -5.15 -10.97 20.94
CA ARG A 769 -4.70 -11.21 19.55
C ARG A 769 -3.93 -10.03 18.94
N GLU A 770 -4.23 -8.81 19.34
CA GLU A 770 -3.55 -7.61 18.85
C GLU A 770 -2.30 -7.29 19.68
N SER A 771 -2.30 -7.54 20.99
CA SER A 771 -1.12 -7.44 21.86
C SER A 771 -0.01 -8.41 21.46
N ASP A 772 -0.35 -9.61 20.99
CA ASP A 772 0.65 -10.58 20.52
C ASP A 772 1.29 -10.16 19.17
N LYS A 773 0.66 -9.23 18.44
CA LYS A 773 1.16 -8.74 17.13
C LYS A 773 2.10 -7.55 17.24
N TYR A 774 1.96 -6.72 18.28
CA TYR A 774 2.70 -5.48 18.44
C TYR A 774 3.44 -5.49 19.78
N SER A 775 4.76 -5.68 19.75
CA SER A 775 5.61 -5.69 20.95
C SER A 775 6.13 -4.29 21.33
N GLU A 776 6.01 -3.31 20.44
CA GLU A 776 6.58 -1.95 20.58
C GLU A 776 5.57 -0.98 21.20
N SER A 777 6.05 -0.05 22.02
CA SER A 777 5.19 1.00 22.62
C SER A 777 4.78 2.04 21.58
N ILE A 778 3.61 2.66 21.76
CA ILE A 778 3.11 3.77 20.92
C ILE A 778 4.09 4.94 20.93
N ASP A 779 4.68 5.23 22.08
CA ASP A 779 5.64 6.33 22.24
C ASP A 779 6.94 6.06 21.47
N ASP A 780 7.42 4.81 21.47
CA ASP A 780 8.60 4.40 20.69
C ASP A 780 8.33 4.53 19.17
N LEU A 781 7.12 4.14 18.73
CA LEU A 781 6.69 4.32 17.34
C LEU A 781 6.60 5.80 16.94
N ARG A 782 6.17 6.68 17.85
CA ARG A 782 6.12 8.14 17.61
C ARG A 782 7.52 8.75 17.53
N ILE A 783 8.43 8.35 18.41
CA ILE A 783 9.83 8.81 18.38
C ILE A 783 10.50 8.38 17.07
N THR A 784 10.36 7.11 16.69
CA THR A 784 10.94 6.59 15.44
C THR A 784 10.36 7.25 14.18
N LEU A 785 9.07 7.60 14.19
CA LEU A 785 8.43 8.39 13.13
C LEU A 785 9.08 9.77 13.01
N GLU A 786 9.18 10.51 14.12
CA GLU A 786 9.72 11.87 14.16
C GLU A 786 11.19 11.89 13.70
N GLU A 787 12.00 10.92 14.13
CA GLU A 787 13.39 10.76 13.68
C GLU A 787 13.49 10.54 12.16
N LYS A 788 12.63 9.67 11.60
CA LYS A 788 12.59 9.38 10.15
C LYS A 788 12.12 10.60 9.35
N GLU A 789 11.08 11.30 9.81
CA GLU A 789 10.58 12.52 9.19
C GLU A 789 11.63 13.63 9.18
N HIS A 790 12.32 13.85 10.30
CA HIS A 790 13.41 14.80 10.37
C HIS A 790 14.57 14.45 9.43
N LYS A 791 14.94 13.17 9.35
CA LYS A 791 16.00 12.69 8.46
C LYS A 791 15.65 12.89 6.99
N ILE A 792 14.43 12.58 6.57
CA ILE A 792 13.95 12.84 5.20
C ILE A 792 13.88 14.34 4.93
N GLY A 793 13.33 15.12 5.87
CA GLY A 793 13.21 16.57 5.72
C GLY A 793 14.56 17.25 5.46
N ARG A 794 15.62 16.82 6.17
CA ARG A 794 16.99 17.29 5.93
C ARG A 794 17.49 16.90 4.53
N LYS A 795 17.35 15.62 4.15
CA LYS A 795 17.75 15.13 2.82
C LYS A 795 17.04 15.89 1.69
N ARG A 796 15.73 16.09 1.80
CA ARG A 796 14.92 16.79 0.80
C ARG A 796 15.37 18.24 0.62
N LYS A 797 15.64 18.97 1.71
CA LYS A 797 16.22 20.33 1.65
C LYS A 797 17.59 20.33 0.95
N THR A 798 18.45 19.37 1.27
CA THR A 798 19.77 19.25 0.63
C THR A 798 19.65 18.98 -0.86
N TYR A 799 18.82 18.02 -1.28
CA TYR A 799 18.63 17.68 -2.69
C TYR A 799 18.01 18.82 -3.49
N GLN A 800 17.05 19.54 -2.91
CA GLN A 800 16.49 20.75 -3.51
C GLN A 800 17.56 21.81 -3.75
N SER A 801 18.46 22.05 -2.77
CA SER A 801 19.58 22.98 -2.94
C SER A 801 20.56 22.56 -4.05
N PHE A 802 20.77 21.26 -4.24
CA PHE A 802 21.61 20.75 -5.34
C PHE A 802 20.91 20.92 -6.69
N ARG A 803 19.60 20.71 -6.75
CA ARG A 803 18.81 20.89 -7.98
C ARG A 803 18.79 22.35 -8.43
N GLU A 804 18.68 23.29 -7.48
CA GLU A 804 18.82 24.72 -7.75
C GLU A 804 20.21 25.06 -8.31
N LYS A 805 21.28 24.56 -7.68
CA LYS A 805 22.66 24.77 -8.18
C LYS A 805 22.87 24.19 -9.57
N LEU A 806 22.38 22.98 -9.83
CA LEU A 806 22.44 22.34 -11.15
C LEU A 806 21.68 23.15 -12.20
N LYS A 807 20.51 23.70 -11.85
CA LYS A 807 19.74 24.58 -12.73
C LYS A 807 20.55 25.82 -13.11
N VAL A 808 21.15 26.50 -12.12
CA VAL A 808 22.02 27.67 -12.38
C VAL A 808 23.20 27.31 -13.28
N CYS A 809 23.84 26.16 -13.06
CA CYS A 809 24.93 25.69 -13.91
C CYS A 809 24.46 25.43 -15.35
N LYS A 810 23.28 24.82 -15.52
CA LYS A 810 22.68 24.56 -16.83
C LYS A 810 22.36 25.85 -17.57
N ASP A 811 21.70 26.80 -16.91
CA ASP A 811 21.39 28.12 -17.48
C ASP A 811 22.68 28.86 -17.90
N ALA A 812 23.75 28.72 -17.11
CA ALA A 812 25.05 29.30 -17.42
C ALA A 812 25.74 28.61 -18.61
N VAL A 813 25.57 27.30 -18.81
CA VAL A 813 26.07 26.58 -20.00
C VAL A 813 25.27 26.96 -21.24
N ASP A 814 23.95 27.03 -21.15
CA ASP A 814 23.08 27.44 -22.26
C ASP A 814 23.37 28.88 -22.70
N SER A 815 23.64 29.78 -21.76
CA SER A 815 24.10 31.14 -22.05
C SER A 815 25.45 31.16 -22.78
N ARG A 816 26.40 30.30 -22.38
CA ARG A 816 27.70 30.17 -23.06
C ARG A 816 27.58 29.57 -24.45
N TRP A 817 26.66 28.62 -24.67
CA TRP A 817 26.34 28.10 -26.01
C TRP A 817 25.84 29.21 -26.94
N LYS A 818 24.92 30.06 -26.46
CA LYS A 818 24.46 31.24 -27.21
C LYS A 818 25.60 32.21 -27.52
N LYS A 819 26.53 32.42 -26.58
CA LYS A 819 27.73 33.24 -26.81
C LYS A 819 28.68 32.61 -27.82
N LEU A 820 28.92 31.30 -27.75
CA LEU A 820 29.73 30.58 -28.73
C LEU A 820 29.15 30.73 -30.14
N GLN A 821 27.83 30.64 -30.29
CA GLN A 821 27.18 30.85 -31.58
C GLN A 821 27.40 32.28 -32.11
N ARG A 822 27.26 33.30 -31.26
CA ARG A 822 27.58 34.68 -31.63
C ARG A 822 29.06 34.86 -31.99
N ASN A 823 29.96 34.19 -31.28
CA ASN A 823 31.40 34.23 -31.57
C ASN A 823 31.73 33.53 -32.88
N LYS A 824 31.06 32.42 -33.22
CA LYS A 824 31.17 31.74 -34.53
C LYS A 824 30.80 32.70 -35.67
N ASP A 825 29.71 33.46 -35.52
CA ASP A 825 29.29 34.46 -36.52
C ASP A 825 30.26 35.66 -36.60
N ALA A 826 30.70 36.17 -35.44
CA ALA A 826 31.64 37.28 -35.38
C ALA A 826 33.01 36.92 -35.97
N ALA A 827 33.54 35.73 -35.65
CA ALA A 827 34.77 35.20 -36.18
C ALA A 827 34.71 35.08 -37.72
N MET A 828 33.59 34.60 -38.27
CA MET A 828 33.40 34.54 -39.72
C MET A 828 33.44 35.93 -40.38
N ARG A 829 32.75 36.91 -39.79
CA ARG A 829 32.75 38.30 -40.31
C ARG A 829 34.13 38.93 -40.25
N LEU A 830 34.82 38.76 -39.11
CA LEU A 830 36.17 39.27 -38.90
C LEU A 830 37.17 38.65 -39.87
N LEU A 831 37.11 37.32 -40.06
CA LEU A 831 37.93 36.60 -41.04
C LEU A 831 37.71 37.15 -42.45
N THR A 832 36.45 37.34 -42.84
CA THR A 832 36.10 37.88 -44.16
C THR A 832 36.60 39.32 -44.34
N PHE A 833 36.55 40.13 -43.28
CA PHE A 833 37.06 41.49 -43.28
C PHE A 833 38.58 41.54 -43.46
N HIS A 834 39.34 40.83 -42.62
CA HIS A 834 40.81 40.77 -42.74
C HIS A 834 41.25 40.17 -44.07
N PHE A 835 40.56 39.14 -44.55
CA PHE A 835 40.83 38.55 -45.85
C PHE A 835 40.70 39.57 -46.98
N ASN A 836 39.63 40.37 -46.99
CA ASN A 836 39.44 41.43 -47.97
C ASN A 836 40.44 42.59 -47.79
N SER A 837 40.87 42.90 -46.57
CA SER A 837 41.90 43.91 -46.31
C SER A 837 43.24 43.52 -46.96
N HIS A 838 43.66 42.26 -46.80
CA HIS A 838 44.89 41.75 -47.43
C HIS A 838 44.77 41.63 -48.95
N LEU A 839 43.62 41.18 -49.48
CA LEU A 839 43.37 41.11 -50.92
C LEU A 839 43.25 42.50 -51.58
N GLY A 840 42.70 43.48 -50.86
CA GLY A 840 42.51 44.85 -51.33
C GLY A 840 43.81 45.55 -51.71
N LYS A 841 44.95 45.16 -51.10
CA LYS A 841 46.30 45.64 -51.47
C LYS A 841 46.66 45.35 -52.94
N LYS A 842 45.96 44.41 -53.61
CA LYS A 842 46.10 44.11 -55.05
C LYS A 842 44.83 44.39 -55.87
N GLY A 843 43.83 45.07 -55.30
CA GLY A 843 42.55 45.34 -55.98
C GLY A 843 41.68 44.10 -56.19
N ILE A 844 41.89 43.04 -55.42
CA ILE A 844 41.13 41.78 -55.47
C ILE A 844 40.11 41.78 -54.34
N SER A 845 38.93 41.20 -54.56
CA SER A 845 37.91 41.01 -53.50
C SER A 845 37.60 39.53 -53.32
N GLY A 846 37.29 39.11 -52.09
CA GLY A 846 37.05 37.72 -51.73
C GLY A 846 35.83 37.53 -50.84
N ARG A 847 35.23 36.34 -50.88
CA ARG A 847 34.12 35.93 -50.04
C ARG A 847 34.44 34.59 -49.38
N ILE A 848 34.26 34.52 -48.08
CA ILE A 848 34.41 33.29 -47.30
C ILE A 848 33.03 32.83 -46.87
N LYS A 849 32.71 31.55 -47.07
CA LYS A 849 31.48 30.91 -46.60
C LYS A 849 31.85 29.77 -45.66
N VAL A 850 31.39 29.84 -44.43
CA VAL A 850 31.60 28.81 -43.40
C VAL A 850 30.26 28.13 -43.11
N SER A 851 30.20 26.81 -43.26
CA SER A 851 29.09 25.97 -42.82
C SER A 851 29.54 25.15 -41.61
N TYR A 852 28.99 25.45 -40.43
CA TYR A 852 29.26 24.70 -39.21
C TYR A 852 28.50 23.37 -39.18
N GLU A 853 27.38 23.25 -39.90
CA GLU A 853 26.58 22.02 -40.02
C GLU A 853 27.27 20.99 -40.92
N ASP A 854 27.70 21.41 -42.11
CA ASP A 854 28.40 20.54 -43.07
C ASP A 854 29.89 20.37 -42.73
N THR A 855 30.40 21.13 -41.76
CA THR A 855 31.83 21.23 -41.40
C THR A 855 32.69 21.61 -42.61
N THR A 856 32.27 22.60 -43.39
CA THR A 856 32.95 23.04 -44.62
C THR A 856 33.23 24.54 -44.63
N LEU A 857 34.35 24.93 -45.24
CA LEU A 857 34.74 26.31 -45.48
C LEU A 857 35.18 26.47 -46.92
N SER A 858 34.44 27.28 -47.69
CA SER A 858 34.77 27.61 -49.07
C SER A 858 35.21 29.07 -49.21
N ILE A 859 36.19 29.28 -50.09
CA ILE A 859 36.80 30.57 -50.38
C ILE A 859 36.53 30.88 -51.85
N GLY A 860 35.89 32.01 -52.11
CA GLY A 860 35.65 32.51 -53.45
C GLY A 860 36.38 33.83 -53.67
N VAL A 861 36.92 34.04 -54.86
CA VAL A 861 37.68 35.25 -55.20
C VAL A 861 37.10 35.90 -56.46
N LYS A 862 37.05 37.23 -56.49
CA LYS A 862 36.60 38.06 -57.60
C LYS A 862 37.73 38.99 -58.04
N MET A 863 38.12 38.86 -59.31
CA MET A 863 39.23 39.58 -59.92
C MET A 863 38.78 40.91 -60.55
N PRO A 864 39.65 41.93 -60.59
CA PRO A 864 39.32 43.24 -61.18
C PRO A 864 39.07 43.16 -62.71
N GLN A 865 39.65 42.18 -63.41
CA GLN A 865 39.46 41.98 -64.86
C GLN A 865 38.07 41.41 -65.23
N ASP A 866 37.37 40.80 -64.27
CA ASP A 866 36.07 40.15 -64.44
C ASP A 866 34.89 41.05 -64.01
N ALA A 867 35.08 42.38 -63.96
CA ALA A 867 34.08 43.34 -63.43
C ALA A 867 32.68 43.25 -64.09
N THR A 868 32.59 42.72 -65.31
CA THR A 868 31.35 42.56 -66.09
C THR A 868 30.66 41.19 -65.95
N ARG A 869 31.31 40.18 -65.33
CA ARG A 869 30.71 38.86 -65.04
C ARG A 869 30.57 38.67 -63.53
N SER A 870 29.36 38.37 -63.06
CA SER A 870 29.03 38.18 -61.62
C SER A 870 29.61 36.92 -60.97
N GLY A 871 30.47 36.16 -61.67
CA GLY A 871 30.95 34.85 -61.22
C GLY A 871 32.09 34.92 -60.22
N VAL A 872 31.80 34.64 -58.95
CA VAL A 872 32.83 34.28 -57.95
C VAL A 872 33.42 32.94 -58.35
N ARG A 873 34.73 32.86 -58.61
CA ARG A 873 35.41 31.60 -58.96
C ARG A 873 35.92 30.90 -57.70
N ASP A 874 35.78 29.58 -57.66
CA ASP A 874 36.47 28.74 -56.69
C ASP A 874 37.99 28.81 -56.94
N THR A 875 38.77 28.81 -55.86
CA THR A 875 40.24 28.83 -55.83
C THR A 875 40.92 27.80 -56.75
N ARG A 876 40.22 26.72 -57.13
CA ARG A 876 40.68 25.67 -58.05
C ARG A 876 40.78 26.14 -59.51
N GLY A 877 40.05 27.18 -59.91
CA GLY A 877 40.02 27.72 -61.28
C GLY A 877 40.92 28.94 -61.52
N LEU A 878 41.80 29.28 -60.58
CA LEU A 878 42.72 30.44 -60.64
C LEU A 878 44.11 30.04 -61.17
N SER A 879 44.88 31.01 -61.70
CA SER A 879 46.29 30.77 -62.06
C SER A 879 47.14 30.44 -60.83
N GLY A 880 48.29 29.76 -61.01
CA GLY A 880 49.14 29.30 -59.90
C GLY A 880 49.58 30.41 -58.94
N GLY A 881 49.85 31.62 -59.45
CA GLY A 881 50.21 32.78 -58.63
C GLY A 881 49.03 33.41 -57.88
N GLU A 882 47.84 33.46 -58.50
CA GLU A 882 46.63 34.01 -57.90
C GLU A 882 46.06 33.09 -56.81
N ARG A 883 46.15 31.78 -57.01
CA ARG A 883 45.82 30.78 -56.00
C ARG A 883 46.75 30.90 -54.79
N SER A 884 48.06 31.00 -55.02
CA SER A 884 49.06 31.14 -53.95
C SER A 884 48.85 32.43 -53.15
N PHE A 885 48.55 33.55 -53.81
CA PHE A 885 48.27 34.82 -53.15
C PHE A 885 46.95 34.82 -52.36
N SER A 886 45.90 34.20 -52.90
CA SER A 886 44.61 34.09 -52.21
C SER A 886 44.72 33.21 -50.96
N THR A 887 45.45 32.10 -51.04
CA THR A 887 45.70 31.23 -49.87
C THR A 887 46.57 31.93 -48.83
N LEU A 888 47.58 32.70 -49.25
CA LEU A 888 48.38 33.52 -48.35
C LEU A 888 47.53 34.58 -47.64
N GLY A 889 46.68 35.30 -48.37
CA GLY A 889 45.77 36.31 -47.80
C GLY A 889 44.81 35.70 -46.78
N PHE A 890 44.33 34.48 -47.01
CA PHE A 890 43.51 33.74 -46.05
C PHE A 890 44.30 33.35 -44.80
N THR A 891 45.53 32.88 -44.98
CA THR A 891 46.45 32.52 -43.89
C THR A 891 46.76 33.74 -43.02
N LEU A 892 47.09 34.88 -43.64
CA LEU A 892 47.31 36.15 -42.94
C LEU A 892 46.07 36.63 -42.18
N ALA A 893 44.88 36.48 -42.76
CA ALA A 893 43.63 36.81 -42.07
C ALA A 893 43.39 35.94 -40.82
N LEU A 894 43.79 34.65 -40.85
CA LEU A 894 43.75 33.80 -39.66
C LEU A 894 44.84 34.17 -38.64
N HIS A 895 46.01 34.60 -39.10
CA HIS A 895 47.05 35.13 -38.23
C HIS A 895 46.60 36.43 -37.54
N ASP A 896 45.83 37.28 -38.21
CA ASP A 896 45.25 38.48 -37.60
C ASP A 896 44.27 38.17 -36.46
N MET A 897 43.52 37.08 -36.58
CA MET A 897 42.53 36.66 -35.59
C MET A 897 43.12 35.90 -34.41
N THR A 898 44.37 35.44 -34.52
CA THR A 898 45.08 34.72 -33.46
C THR A 898 46.05 35.66 -32.79
N GLU A 899 46.11 35.65 -31.47
CA GLU A 899 47.11 36.41 -30.72
C GLU A 899 48.11 35.43 -30.13
N ALA A 900 49.40 35.62 -30.45
CA ALA A 900 50.46 34.74 -29.97
C ALA A 900 51.78 35.52 -29.90
N PRO A 901 52.58 35.33 -28.83
CA PRO A 901 53.84 36.04 -28.65
C PRO A 901 54.93 35.57 -29.63
N ILE A 902 54.86 34.30 -30.04
CA ILE A 902 55.83 33.65 -30.93
C ILE A 902 55.07 32.86 -31.99
N ARG A 903 55.55 32.89 -33.23
CA ARG A 903 55.06 32.07 -34.34
C ARG A 903 56.19 31.44 -35.12
N ALA A 904 55.94 30.24 -35.62
CA ALA A 904 56.89 29.51 -36.46
C ALA A 904 56.19 28.93 -37.69
N MET A 905 56.82 29.07 -38.84
CA MET A 905 56.38 28.49 -40.11
C MET A 905 57.50 27.69 -40.74
N ASP A 906 57.21 26.43 -41.01
CA ASP A 906 58.12 25.48 -41.61
C ASP A 906 57.71 25.13 -43.04
N GLU A 907 58.68 25.20 -43.96
CA GLU A 907 58.54 24.83 -45.38
C GLU A 907 57.33 25.47 -46.11
N PHE A 908 56.90 26.66 -45.69
CA PHE A 908 55.70 27.31 -46.21
C PHE A 908 55.81 27.72 -47.70
N ASP A 909 57.02 27.79 -48.25
CA ASP A 909 57.31 28.27 -49.61
C ASP A 909 57.71 27.16 -50.59
N VAL A 910 57.72 25.90 -50.14
CA VAL A 910 58.30 24.77 -50.90
C VAL A 910 57.57 24.46 -52.19
N PHE A 911 56.26 24.68 -52.22
CA PHE A 911 55.42 24.41 -53.39
C PHE A 911 55.07 25.67 -54.18
N MET A 912 55.74 26.80 -53.92
CA MET A 912 55.58 28.05 -54.66
C MET A 912 56.65 28.20 -55.74
N ASP A 913 56.26 28.75 -56.89
CA ASP A 913 57.19 29.18 -57.94
C ASP A 913 58.00 30.42 -57.49
N ALA A 914 59.12 30.70 -58.15
CA ALA A 914 60.07 31.73 -57.73
C ALA A 914 59.46 33.14 -57.61
N VAL A 915 58.49 33.50 -58.47
CA VAL A 915 57.84 34.81 -58.45
C VAL A 915 56.84 34.90 -57.29
N SER A 916 55.97 33.89 -57.14
CA SER A 916 55.01 33.85 -56.02
C SER A 916 55.70 33.74 -54.67
N ARG A 917 56.85 33.04 -54.60
CA ARG A 917 57.68 32.92 -53.40
C ARG A 917 58.18 34.28 -52.93
N LYS A 918 58.79 35.06 -53.83
CA LYS A 918 59.31 36.40 -53.49
C LYS A 918 58.21 37.29 -52.92
N ILE A 919 57.06 37.32 -53.60
CA ILE A 919 55.90 38.12 -53.18
C ILE A 919 55.38 37.66 -51.82
N SER A 920 55.27 36.35 -51.60
CA SER A 920 54.73 35.80 -50.35
C SER A 920 55.65 36.04 -49.16
N LEU A 921 56.96 35.89 -49.37
CA LEU A 921 57.99 36.13 -48.37
C LEU A 921 58.04 37.60 -47.97
N ASP A 922 58.05 38.53 -48.93
CA ASP A 922 58.00 39.97 -48.65
C ASP A 922 56.73 40.33 -47.88
N THR A 923 55.56 39.80 -48.28
CA THR A 923 54.28 40.08 -47.60
C THR A 923 54.26 39.55 -46.16
N LEU A 924 54.83 38.36 -45.92
CA LEU A 924 54.92 37.77 -44.57
C LEU A 924 55.89 38.54 -43.66
N VAL A 925 57.02 38.99 -44.21
CA VAL A 925 57.99 39.80 -43.48
C VAL A 925 57.39 41.15 -43.10
N ASP A 926 56.74 41.82 -44.04
CA ASP A 926 56.06 43.09 -43.78
C ASP A 926 54.97 42.93 -42.70
N PHE A 927 54.19 41.85 -42.78
CA PHE A 927 53.17 41.52 -41.78
C PHE A 927 53.78 41.25 -40.39
N ALA A 928 54.88 40.49 -40.33
CA ALA A 928 55.58 40.18 -39.09
C ALA A 928 56.16 41.44 -38.43
N LEU A 929 56.69 42.37 -39.22
CA LEU A 929 57.21 43.65 -38.74
C LEU A 929 56.10 44.54 -38.17
N GLU A 930 54.93 44.57 -38.82
CA GLU A 930 53.75 45.34 -38.39
C GLU A 930 53.13 44.81 -37.09
N LYS A 931 53.04 43.48 -36.92
CA LYS A 931 52.42 42.84 -35.74
C LYS A 931 53.25 42.90 -34.46
N GLY A 932 54.57 43.08 -34.56
CA GLY A 932 55.45 43.21 -33.40
C GLY A 932 55.71 41.93 -32.58
N SER A 933 55.14 40.77 -32.97
CA SER A 933 55.42 39.45 -32.38
C SER A 933 56.72 38.82 -32.92
N GLN A 934 57.23 37.77 -32.29
CA GLN A 934 58.42 37.06 -32.80
C GLN A 934 58.02 36.03 -33.86
N TRP A 935 58.59 36.13 -35.06
CA TRP A 935 58.34 35.19 -36.17
C TRP A 935 59.60 34.40 -36.53
N MET A 936 59.42 33.10 -36.77
CA MET A 936 60.46 32.20 -37.25
C MET A 936 59.99 31.59 -38.56
N PHE A 937 60.74 31.85 -39.63
CA PHE A 937 60.50 31.26 -40.95
C PHE A 937 61.61 30.28 -41.26
N ILE A 938 61.26 29.03 -41.53
CA ILE A 938 62.19 27.97 -41.89
C ILE A 938 61.89 27.60 -43.34
N THR A 939 62.89 27.75 -44.21
CA THR A 939 62.79 27.45 -45.64
C THR A 939 64.05 26.72 -46.10
N PRO A 940 63.91 25.70 -46.98
CA PRO A 940 65.04 25.06 -47.64
C PRO A 940 65.57 25.88 -48.83
N HIS A 941 64.89 26.97 -49.19
CA HIS A 941 65.24 27.84 -50.32
C HIS A 941 66.19 28.96 -49.91
N ASP A 942 66.80 29.59 -50.92
CA ASP A 942 67.73 30.71 -50.70
C ASP A 942 67.01 31.94 -50.10
N ILE A 943 67.57 32.46 -49.00
CA ILE A 943 67.09 33.61 -48.23
C ILE A 943 67.80 34.93 -48.61
N SER A 944 68.64 34.90 -49.64
CA SER A 944 69.31 36.09 -50.20
C SER A 944 68.30 37.19 -50.60
N MET A 945 67.13 36.79 -51.08
CA MET A 945 66.07 37.69 -51.58
C MET A 945 65.35 38.53 -50.51
N VAL A 946 65.47 38.18 -49.23
CA VAL A 946 64.80 38.91 -48.13
C VAL A 946 65.48 40.27 -47.91
N LYS A 947 64.72 41.35 -47.74
CA LYS A 947 65.30 42.67 -47.43
C LYS A 947 65.98 42.68 -46.05
N SER A 948 67.13 43.33 -45.92
CA SER A 948 67.81 43.53 -44.64
C SER A 948 67.04 44.56 -43.81
N HIS A 949 66.80 44.28 -42.53
CA HIS A 949 66.15 45.20 -41.58
C HIS A 949 66.72 44.95 -40.17
N GLU A 950 66.80 45.98 -39.33
CA GLU A 950 67.30 45.88 -37.95
C GLU A 950 66.59 44.84 -37.06
N ARG A 951 65.33 44.50 -37.37
CA ARG A 951 64.51 43.52 -36.66
C ARG A 951 64.52 42.14 -37.32
N ILE A 952 65.26 41.96 -38.41
CA ILE A 952 65.35 40.71 -39.17
C ILE A 952 66.72 40.09 -38.96
N LYS A 953 66.75 38.86 -38.46
CA LYS A 953 67.97 38.04 -38.36
C LYS A 953 67.92 36.91 -39.38
N LYS A 954 68.88 36.89 -40.31
CA LYS A 954 69.07 35.79 -41.25
C LYS A 954 70.09 34.80 -40.69
N GLN A 955 69.78 33.52 -40.74
CA GLN A 955 70.70 32.45 -40.34
C GLN A 955 70.64 31.32 -41.36
N GLN A 956 71.73 31.11 -42.09
CA GLN A 956 71.88 29.99 -43.01
C GLN A 956 72.58 28.84 -42.30
N MET A 957 71.97 27.66 -42.27
CA MET A 957 72.62 26.48 -41.70
C MET A 957 73.66 25.94 -42.67
N ALA A 958 74.79 25.46 -42.14
CA ALA A 958 75.76 24.73 -42.94
C ALA A 958 75.12 23.44 -43.48
N PRO A 959 75.45 23.02 -44.71
CA PRO A 959 74.97 21.75 -45.25
C PRO A 959 75.35 20.60 -44.29
N PRO A 960 74.48 19.58 -44.14
CA PRO A 960 74.77 18.44 -43.27
C PRO A 960 76.12 17.84 -43.66
N ARG A 961 77.01 17.64 -42.68
CA ARG A 961 78.27 16.94 -42.90
C ARG A 961 77.94 15.51 -43.31
N SER A 962 78.31 15.16 -44.54
CA SER A 962 78.14 13.86 -45.19
C SER A 962 78.67 12.70 -44.37
#